data_AF-A0A2S3QLR8-F1
#
_entry.id   AF-A0A2S3QLR8-F1
#
_cell.length_a   1.000
_cell.length_b   1.000
_cell.length_c   1.000
_cell.angle_alpha   90.00
_cell.angle_beta   90.00
_cell.angle_gamma   90.00
#
_symmetry.space_group_name_H-M   'P 1'
#
loop_
_entity.id
_entity.type
_entity.pdbx_description
1 polymer ?
#
loop_
_entity_poly.entity_id
_entity_poly.type
_entity_poly.pdbx_seq_one_letter_code
_entity_poly.pdbx_strand_id
1 'polypeptide(L)'
;MTISRDIDFSSIGIFYISENYVNQAFKKGIEWDIISLANYVSEIVSKESGNILGPAQQSMVTSRLKKRMMTLGCSTPEDYYSYLTKNYAKESSHLISMLTTHHTYFFREFSHFEYLLKNLDSIVANAKKRGDSTIRILSAACSRGQEVYSLGMFFHHHLKNYPGMRFEIVGTDIDPESVKIAKNGVYRYREIKSIPTVYLTGNWMRGSGEISKFAKVNANIKDNCQFGVMNLLAPEKFLGSKKFDIIFCRNVFIYFDQKSIENIVMNFKKYLHKDALFVTGISESLKGTSLKVQTLAPSVYCLDPEAPKAERNLSLVKDGVAPLSRPAIRPISSLPSIPKPIRMLIVDDSSSVVKLLTKIFEKDEDFEVVGSAANGVEAQEFLKTNRVDAMTLDIHMPEMDGVEYLKKNYRMGHPNVIVVSSASREDTRYAQETLNNGACDFVEKPALNNLTERAEEIKNKVKMSFLNAGPAVTKIDRSFQKSFDIKNPDTKARFFVGSFSDKKKIVATLDELRGNQPPTFLFFEGNGNFLEMISEEFKSVPNIEVFSQMTTVVNNAVYICDFKSHFASVNAKTSSRKKSLSVFGIVSKQVENSFFDLKNTQILIEDTESINASVKEVASDIFPWTSFAHLGIEYLADDE
;
A
#
# COMPACT_ATOMS: atom_id res chain seq x y z
N MET A 1 56.20 -13.95 -36.92
CA MET A 1 55.64 -13.82 -35.56
C MET A 1 54.17 -13.48 -35.71
N THR A 2 53.34 -14.51 -35.72
CA THR A 2 51.90 -14.41 -35.98
C THR A 2 51.21 -14.15 -34.66
N ILE A 3 50.52 -13.01 -34.55
CA ILE A 3 49.77 -12.61 -33.37
C ILE A 3 48.47 -13.43 -33.34
N SER A 4 48.39 -14.38 -32.41
CA SER A 4 47.17 -15.12 -32.10
C SER A 4 46.20 -14.17 -31.40
N ARG A 5 45.16 -13.75 -32.13
CA ARG A 5 43.89 -13.31 -31.54
C ARG A 5 43.19 -14.55 -31.03
N ASP A 6 42.87 -14.56 -29.74
CA ASP A 6 41.70 -15.19 -29.12
C ASP A 6 41.94 -15.17 -27.60
N ILE A 7 41.49 -14.09 -26.94
CA ILE A 7 41.29 -14.11 -25.49
C ILE A 7 39.82 -14.42 -25.29
N ASP A 8 39.55 -15.68 -24.96
CA ASP A 8 38.24 -16.17 -24.58
C ASP A 8 37.87 -15.66 -23.18
N PHE A 9 36.89 -14.76 -23.10
CA PHE A 9 36.37 -14.22 -21.83
C PHE A 9 35.50 -15.23 -21.07
N SER A 10 35.16 -16.39 -21.66
CA SER A 10 34.32 -17.41 -21.03
C SER A 10 35.11 -18.37 -20.12
N SER A 11 36.44 -18.41 -20.25
CA SER A 11 37.32 -19.33 -19.51
C SER A 11 38.01 -18.72 -18.29
N ILE A 12 37.79 -17.43 -17.98
CA ILE A 12 38.27 -16.80 -16.75
C ILE A 12 37.15 -16.90 -15.71
N GLY A 13 37.35 -17.78 -14.72
CA GLY A 13 36.49 -17.86 -13.54
C GLY A 13 36.20 -16.47 -12.98
N ILE A 14 34.92 -16.19 -12.76
CA ILE A 14 34.34 -14.92 -12.34
C ILE A 14 34.79 -14.60 -10.91
N PHE A 15 36.04 -14.17 -10.76
CA PHE A 15 36.59 -13.67 -9.50
C PHE A 15 37.18 -12.30 -9.76
N TYR A 16 36.53 -11.28 -9.16
CA TYR A 16 37.06 -9.94 -8.90
C TYR A 16 38.10 -9.43 -9.91
N ILE A 17 37.63 -8.90 -11.04
CA ILE A 17 38.50 -8.11 -11.91
C ILE A 17 38.73 -6.77 -11.21
N SER A 18 39.84 -6.61 -10.50
CA SER A 18 40.14 -5.37 -9.76
C SER A 18 40.05 -4.12 -10.65
N GLU A 19 39.71 -2.96 -10.06
CA GLU A 19 39.69 -1.62 -10.68
C GLU A 19 40.98 -1.33 -11.50
N ASN A 20 42.11 -1.91 -11.09
CA ASN A 20 43.38 -1.83 -11.82
C ASN A 20 43.42 -2.65 -13.12
N TYR A 21 42.77 -3.79 -13.16
CA TYR A 21 42.80 -4.71 -14.31
C TYR A 21 41.86 -4.24 -15.42
N VAL A 22 40.68 -3.71 -15.08
CA VAL A 22 39.76 -3.05 -16.04
C VAL A 22 40.46 -1.85 -16.67
N ASN A 23 40.99 -0.93 -15.85
CA ASN A 23 41.73 0.24 -16.35
C ASN A 23 42.99 -0.11 -17.15
N GLN A 24 43.71 -1.19 -16.81
CA GLN A 24 44.88 -1.66 -17.56
C GLN A 24 44.51 -2.36 -18.88
N ALA A 25 43.40 -3.11 -18.91
CA ALA A 25 42.86 -3.74 -20.12
C ALA A 25 42.40 -2.67 -21.14
N PHE A 26 41.77 -1.60 -20.67
CA PHE A 26 41.34 -0.48 -21.51
C PHE A 26 42.50 0.40 -21.98
N LYS A 27 43.52 0.65 -21.14
CA LYS A 27 44.78 1.28 -21.60
C LYS A 27 45.51 0.47 -22.68
N LYS A 28 45.14 -0.80 -22.88
CA LYS A 28 45.64 -1.70 -23.94
C LYS A 28 44.71 -1.80 -25.16
N GLY A 29 43.64 -1.00 -25.25
CA GLY A 29 42.82 -0.88 -26.47
C GLY A 29 41.63 -1.85 -26.59
N ILE A 30 41.10 -2.35 -25.47
CA ILE A 30 39.87 -3.16 -25.45
C ILE A 30 38.64 -2.22 -25.49
N GLU A 31 37.58 -2.54 -26.24
CA GLU A 31 36.33 -1.75 -26.33
C GLU A 31 35.37 -2.07 -25.16
N TRP A 32 34.57 -1.09 -24.73
CA TRP A 32 33.55 -1.27 -23.71
C TRP A 32 32.35 -1.99 -24.34
N ASP A 33 32.05 -3.19 -23.85
CA ASP A 33 30.76 -3.82 -24.11
C ASP A 33 29.78 -3.55 -22.95
N ILE A 34 28.52 -3.92 -23.14
CA ILE A 34 27.50 -3.67 -22.12
C ILE A 34 27.74 -4.48 -20.82
N ILE A 35 28.44 -5.61 -20.90
CA ILE A 35 28.67 -6.51 -19.76
C ILE A 35 29.81 -5.98 -18.89
N SER A 36 30.93 -5.62 -19.51
CA SER A 36 32.05 -4.94 -18.87
C SER A 36 31.62 -3.61 -18.24
N LEU A 37 30.78 -2.84 -18.92
CA LEU A 37 30.21 -1.61 -18.36
C LEU A 37 29.29 -1.89 -17.15
N ALA A 38 28.45 -2.93 -17.22
CA ALA A 38 27.61 -3.34 -16.10
C ALA A 38 28.43 -3.81 -14.89
N ASN A 39 29.55 -4.51 -15.10
CA ASN A 39 30.49 -4.91 -14.05
C ASN A 39 31.11 -3.68 -13.38
N TYR A 40 31.62 -2.75 -14.18
CA TYR A 40 32.22 -1.51 -13.66
C TYR A 40 31.21 -0.65 -12.88
N VAL A 41 29.99 -0.52 -13.39
CA VAL A 41 28.90 0.15 -12.67
C VAL A 41 28.57 -0.57 -11.36
N SER A 42 28.58 -1.91 -11.34
CA SER A 42 28.35 -2.69 -10.12
C SER A 42 29.46 -2.48 -9.08
N GLU A 43 30.71 -2.35 -9.52
CA GLU A 43 31.84 -1.99 -8.64
C GLU A 43 31.69 -0.59 -8.06
N ILE A 44 31.28 0.40 -8.86
CA ILE A 44 31.01 1.75 -8.37
C ILE A 44 29.91 1.71 -7.31
N VAL A 45 28.78 1.03 -7.58
CA VAL A 45 27.70 0.92 -6.60
C VAL A 45 28.16 0.18 -5.34
N SER A 46 28.95 -0.90 -5.49
CA SER A 46 29.49 -1.64 -4.34
C SER A 46 30.44 -0.77 -3.51
N LYS A 47 31.32 0.01 -4.15
CA LYS A 47 32.28 0.91 -3.50
C LYS A 47 31.59 2.08 -2.80
N GLU A 48 30.60 2.70 -3.44
CA GLU A 48 29.94 3.90 -2.96
C GLU A 48 28.79 3.63 -1.98
N SER A 49 28.16 2.45 -2.04
CA SER A 49 27.01 2.09 -1.18
C SER A 49 27.24 0.89 -0.26
N GLY A 50 28.26 0.07 -0.53
CA GLY A 50 28.50 -1.22 0.14
C GLY A 50 27.55 -2.35 -0.29
N ASN A 51 26.58 -2.08 -1.18
CA ASN A 51 25.65 -3.08 -1.72
C ASN A 51 26.38 -4.01 -2.70
N ILE A 52 26.48 -5.29 -2.35
CA ILE A 52 27.12 -6.31 -3.20
C ILE A 52 26.13 -6.79 -4.25
N LEU A 53 26.36 -6.41 -5.51
CA LEU A 53 25.60 -6.89 -6.66
C LEU A 53 26.25 -8.16 -7.22
N GLY A 54 25.69 -9.32 -6.85
CA GLY A 54 26.20 -10.62 -7.27
C GLY A 54 25.83 -11.04 -8.70
N PRO A 55 26.27 -12.24 -9.14
CA PRO A 55 26.01 -12.75 -10.50
C PRO A 55 24.52 -12.86 -10.85
N ALA A 56 23.67 -13.15 -9.86
CA ALA A 56 22.22 -13.27 -10.06
C ALA A 56 21.56 -11.94 -10.47
N GLN A 57 22.17 -10.79 -10.14
CA GLN A 57 21.64 -9.46 -10.41
C GLN A 57 22.14 -8.86 -11.73
N GLN A 58 23.09 -9.51 -12.42
CA GLN A 58 23.72 -8.99 -13.65
C GLN A 58 22.73 -8.66 -14.77
N SER A 59 21.73 -9.53 -14.98
CA SER A 59 20.68 -9.30 -15.99
C SER A 59 19.86 -8.03 -15.68
N MET A 60 19.55 -7.79 -14.40
CA MET A 60 18.86 -6.59 -13.95
C MET A 60 19.72 -5.34 -14.15
N VAL A 61 20.99 -5.39 -13.73
CA VAL A 61 21.94 -4.28 -13.89
C VAL A 61 22.06 -3.89 -15.36
N THR A 62 22.30 -4.87 -16.23
CA THR A 62 22.41 -4.69 -17.68
C THR A 62 21.15 -4.05 -18.27
N SER A 63 19.97 -4.57 -17.93
CA SER A 63 18.69 -4.05 -18.43
C SER A 63 18.45 -2.59 -18.03
N ARG A 64 18.68 -2.26 -16.75
CA ARG A 64 18.50 -0.91 -16.23
C ARG A 64 19.54 0.07 -16.80
N LEU A 65 20.79 -0.37 -16.93
CA LEU A 65 21.86 0.40 -17.54
C LEU A 65 21.55 0.75 -19.01
N LYS A 66 21.10 -0.22 -19.82
CA LYS A 66 20.65 0.05 -21.20
C LYS A 66 19.57 1.13 -21.25
N LYS A 67 18.58 1.06 -20.35
CA LYS A 67 17.52 2.08 -20.26
C LYS A 67 18.07 3.46 -19.88
N ARG A 68 19.05 3.51 -18.97
CA ARG A 68 19.73 4.75 -18.58
C ARG A 68 20.51 5.36 -19.75
N MET A 69 21.25 4.55 -20.50
CA MET A 69 21.98 4.98 -21.71
C MET A 69 21.02 5.62 -22.72
N MET A 70 19.89 4.97 -23.01
CA MET A 70 18.87 5.52 -23.91
C MET A 70 18.31 6.86 -23.42
N THR A 71 18.09 6.99 -22.10
CA THR A 71 17.56 8.24 -21.49
C THR A 71 18.55 9.41 -21.62
N LEU A 72 19.85 9.11 -21.61
CA LEU A 72 20.92 10.11 -21.72
C LEU A 72 21.37 10.36 -23.18
N GLY A 73 20.79 9.64 -24.14
CA GLY A 73 21.20 9.70 -25.55
C GLY A 73 22.57 9.08 -25.83
N CYS A 74 23.09 8.25 -24.92
CA CYS A 74 24.34 7.51 -25.16
C CYS A 74 24.07 6.33 -26.11
N SER A 75 24.78 6.29 -27.23
CA SER A 75 24.55 5.28 -28.28
C SER A 75 25.44 4.05 -28.09
N THR A 76 26.59 4.22 -27.43
CA THR A 76 27.55 3.14 -27.13
C THR A 76 27.86 3.06 -25.63
N PRO A 77 28.34 1.90 -25.12
CA PRO A 77 28.87 1.80 -23.76
C PRO A 77 30.02 2.79 -23.48
N GLU A 78 30.87 3.06 -24.47
CA GLU A 78 31.95 4.05 -24.41
C GLU A 78 31.42 5.47 -24.20
N ASP A 79 30.34 5.85 -24.89
CA ASP A 79 29.68 7.15 -24.71
C ASP A 79 29.21 7.31 -23.27
N TYR A 80 28.61 6.25 -22.72
CA TYR A 80 28.12 6.25 -21.35
C TYR A 80 29.26 6.28 -20.33
N TYR A 81 30.32 5.51 -20.52
CA TYR A 81 31.52 5.56 -19.68
C TYR A 81 32.13 6.97 -19.66
N SER A 82 32.25 7.58 -20.84
CA SER A 82 32.76 8.96 -21.00
C SER A 82 31.85 9.98 -20.30
N TYR A 83 30.53 9.79 -20.34
CA TYR A 83 29.58 10.62 -19.62
C TYR A 83 29.67 10.42 -18.10
N LEU A 84 29.70 9.18 -17.63
CA LEU A 84 29.78 8.79 -16.22
C LEU A 84 31.04 9.36 -15.57
N THR A 85 32.20 9.22 -16.20
CA THR A 85 33.47 9.74 -15.67
C THR A 85 33.46 11.27 -15.57
N LYS A 86 32.92 11.98 -16.56
CA LYS A 86 32.77 13.45 -16.54
C LYS A 86 31.77 13.93 -15.48
N ASN A 87 30.74 13.13 -15.18
CA ASN A 87 29.63 13.50 -14.30
C ASN A 87 29.55 12.63 -13.04
N TYR A 88 30.69 12.14 -12.56
CA TYR A 88 30.75 11.02 -11.60
C TYR A 88 29.86 11.20 -10.37
N ALA A 89 29.91 12.35 -9.68
CA ALA A 89 29.12 12.59 -8.47
C ALA A 89 27.60 12.53 -8.71
N LYS A 90 27.14 13.08 -9.84
CA LYS A 90 25.72 13.10 -10.21
C LYS A 90 25.26 11.73 -10.69
N GLU A 91 26.05 11.09 -11.56
CA GLU A 91 25.65 9.83 -12.18
C GLU A 91 25.79 8.64 -11.23
N SER A 92 26.79 8.61 -10.35
CA SER A 92 26.90 7.60 -9.28
C SER A 92 25.67 7.60 -8.37
N SER A 93 25.15 8.78 -8.00
CA SER A 93 23.90 8.90 -7.24
C SER A 93 22.70 8.29 -7.98
N HIS A 94 22.61 8.49 -9.30
CA HIS A 94 21.59 7.85 -10.13
C HIS A 94 21.76 6.34 -10.24
N LEU A 95 23.01 5.87 -10.38
CA LEU A 95 23.33 4.44 -10.45
C LEU A 95 22.96 3.71 -9.16
N ILE A 96 23.26 4.31 -8.00
CA ILE A 96 22.83 3.80 -6.70
C ILE A 96 21.31 3.67 -6.69
N SER A 97 20.57 4.76 -6.93
CA SER A 97 19.09 4.77 -6.97
C SER A 97 18.51 3.71 -7.92
N MET A 98 19.13 3.58 -9.09
CA MET A 98 18.69 2.66 -10.13
C MET A 98 18.95 1.20 -9.75
N LEU A 99 19.98 0.90 -8.97
CA LEU A 99 20.44 -0.47 -8.72
C LEU A 99 20.16 -0.95 -7.28
N THR A 100 19.74 -0.06 -6.38
CA THR A 100 19.19 -0.44 -5.08
C THR A 100 17.75 -0.95 -5.21
N THR A 101 17.42 -2.03 -4.49
CA THR A 101 16.05 -2.58 -4.47
C THR A 101 15.28 -1.93 -3.32
N HIS A 102 14.20 -1.23 -3.64
CA HIS A 102 13.37 -0.55 -2.64
C HIS A 102 12.07 -1.34 -2.41
N HIS A 103 12.12 -2.36 -1.54
CA HIS A 103 10.91 -3.02 -1.07
C HIS A 103 10.61 -2.58 0.37
N THR A 104 9.65 -1.68 0.54
CA THR A 104 9.24 -1.16 1.85
C THR A 104 7.73 -0.87 1.85
N TYR A 105 7.08 -1.10 2.98
CA TYR A 105 5.66 -0.85 3.21
C TYR A 105 5.46 -0.40 4.65
N PHE A 106 4.33 0.28 4.90
CA PHE A 106 4.02 0.76 6.23
C PHE A 106 3.85 -0.41 7.20
N PHE A 107 4.35 -0.23 8.43
CA PHE A 107 4.23 -1.19 9.53
C PHE A 107 4.79 -2.58 9.23
N ARG A 108 5.79 -2.65 8.35
CA ARG A 108 6.57 -3.87 8.06
C ARG A 108 7.12 -4.50 9.34
N GLU A 109 7.07 -5.84 9.42
CA GLU A 109 7.41 -6.68 10.58
C GLU A 109 6.86 -6.11 11.90
N PHE A 110 5.55 -6.22 12.06
CA PHE A 110 4.81 -5.59 13.14
C PHE A 110 5.23 -6.01 14.55
N SER A 111 5.84 -7.19 14.69
CA SER A 111 6.38 -7.70 15.96
C SER A 111 7.36 -6.74 16.64
N HIS A 112 8.09 -5.91 15.87
CA HIS A 112 8.93 -4.85 16.43
C HIS A 112 8.10 -3.75 17.11
N PHE A 113 6.96 -3.37 16.52
CA PHE A 113 6.03 -2.42 17.13
C PHE A 113 5.34 -3.02 18.37
N GLU A 114 5.02 -4.32 18.36
CA GLU A 114 4.53 -5.05 19.54
C GLU A 114 5.56 -5.00 20.68
N TYR A 115 6.84 -5.23 20.35
CA TYR A 115 7.93 -5.13 21.31
C TYR A 115 8.08 -3.71 21.87
N LEU A 116 8.04 -2.68 21.00
CA LEU A 116 8.08 -1.28 21.43
C LEU A 116 6.92 -0.96 22.37
N LEU A 117 5.70 -1.39 22.04
CA LEU A 117 4.52 -1.13 22.87
C LEU A 117 4.64 -1.76 24.25
N LYS A 118 5.07 -3.02 24.31
CA LYS A 118 5.26 -3.75 25.56
C LYS A 118 6.33 -3.11 26.46
N ASN A 119 7.33 -2.45 25.88
CA ASN A 119 8.46 -1.86 26.61
C ASN A 119 8.43 -0.33 26.64
N LEU A 120 7.31 0.30 26.24
CA LEU A 120 7.22 1.75 26.09
C LEU A 120 7.45 2.47 27.43
N ASP A 121 6.89 1.94 28.53
CA ASP A 121 7.11 2.45 29.89
C ASP A 121 8.60 2.54 30.23
N SER A 122 9.35 1.46 29.96
CA SER A 122 10.80 1.39 30.21
C SER A 122 11.58 2.36 29.33
N ILE A 123 11.23 2.48 28.05
CA ILE A 123 11.87 3.44 27.13
C ILE A 123 11.65 4.88 27.63
N VAL A 124 10.42 5.22 28.00
CA VAL A 124 10.08 6.55 28.54
C VAL A 124 10.81 6.81 29.87
N ALA A 125 10.86 5.82 30.77
CA ALA A 125 11.56 5.93 32.04
C ALA A 125 13.07 6.16 31.86
N ASN A 126 13.69 5.45 30.91
CA ASN A 126 15.11 5.61 30.59
C ASN A 126 15.41 7.01 30.04
N ALA A 127 14.56 7.54 29.15
CA ALA A 127 14.69 8.92 28.68
C ALA A 127 14.59 9.93 29.83
N LYS A 128 13.56 9.81 30.67
CA LYS A 128 13.36 10.69 31.83
C LYS A 128 14.51 10.62 32.83
N LYS A 129 15.09 9.43 33.07
CA LYS A 129 16.24 9.25 33.97
C LYS A 129 17.47 10.04 33.52
N ARG A 130 17.63 10.26 32.22
CA ARG A 130 18.69 11.10 31.65
C ARG A 130 18.34 12.59 31.63
N GLY A 131 17.15 12.96 32.08
CA GLY A 131 16.62 14.33 31.97
C GLY A 131 16.09 14.66 30.57
N ASP A 132 15.94 13.68 29.68
CA ASP A 132 15.36 13.89 28.35
C ASP A 132 13.83 13.90 28.43
N SER A 133 13.22 14.78 27.63
CA SER A 133 11.77 14.81 27.37
C SER A 133 11.43 14.42 25.93
N THR A 134 12.38 13.84 25.21
CA THR A 134 12.23 13.45 23.81
C THR A 134 12.88 12.09 23.58
N ILE A 135 12.12 11.12 23.07
CA ILE A 135 12.63 9.84 22.57
C ILE A 135 13.19 10.07 21.17
N ARG A 136 14.46 9.72 20.93
CA ARG A 136 15.12 9.91 19.63
C ARG A 136 15.29 8.59 18.92
N ILE A 137 14.82 8.50 17.69
CA ILE A 137 14.86 7.29 16.88
C ILE A 137 15.61 7.57 15.56
N LEU A 138 16.47 6.64 15.15
CA LEU A 138 17.06 6.61 13.82
C LEU A 138 16.46 5.44 13.04
N SER A 139 15.95 5.69 11.83
CA SER A 139 15.66 4.68 10.81
C SER A 139 16.77 4.78 9.76
N ALA A 140 17.71 3.86 9.84
CA ALA A 140 18.85 3.71 8.96
C ALA A 140 18.46 2.76 7.81
N ALA A 141 18.54 3.23 6.57
CA ALA A 141 17.91 2.64 5.38
C ALA A 141 16.37 2.77 5.35
N CYS A 142 15.87 4.00 5.55
CA CYS A 142 14.44 4.29 5.61
C CYS A 142 13.70 4.15 4.27
N SER A 143 14.41 3.92 3.17
CA SER A 143 13.89 3.86 1.81
C SER A 143 13.00 5.07 1.52
N ARG A 144 11.80 4.86 0.98
CA ARG A 144 10.83 5.92 0.67
C ARG A 144 10.12 6.50 1.89
N GLY A 145 10.51 6.15 3.12
CA GLY A 145 10.04 6.77 4.37
C GLY A 145 8.90 6.06 5.09
N GLN A 146 8.40 4.93 4.59
CA GLN A 146 7.29 4.19 5.20
C GLN A 146 7.60 3.78 6.65
N GLU A 147 8.82 3.30 6.95
CA GLU A 147 9.21 2.94 8.33
C GLU A 147 9.20 4.16 9.27
N VAL A 148 9.75 5.28 8.82
CA VAL A 148 9.81 6.54 9.60
C VAL A 148 8.40 7.02 9.93
N TYR A 149 7.50 7.03 8.95
CA TYR A 149 6.13 7.45 9.18
C TYR A 149 5.32 6.44 10.00
N SER A 150 5.59 5.13 9.90
CA SER A 150 5.01 4.13 10.80
C SER A 150 5.44 4.32 12.25
N LEU A 151 6.72 4.57 12.50
CA LEU A 151 7.23 4.92 13.83
C LEU A 151 6.60 6.24 14.32
N GLY A 152 6.50 7.24 13.46
CA GLY A 152 5.88 8.52 13.79
C GLY A 152 4.43 8.38 14.21
N MET A 153 3.63 7.62 13.44
CA MET A 153 2.24 7.33 13.78
C MET A 153 2.13 6.51 15.07
N PHE A 154 3.03 5.55 15.29
CA PHE A 154 3.10 4.74 16.52
C PHE A 154 3.36 5.61 17.76
N PHE A 155 4.44 6.40 17.76
CA PHE A 155 4.79 7.25 18.90
C PHE A 155 3.77 8.38 19.11
N HIS A 156 3.25 8.98 18.03
CA HIS A 156 2.19 9.98 18.13
C HIS A 156 0.92 9.43 18.80
N HIS A 157 0.57 8.18 18.52
CA HIS A 157 -0.58 7.52 19.14
C HIS A 157 -0.32 7.22 20.63
N HIS A 158 0.77 6.52 20.93
CA HIS A 158 0.99 5.95 22.27
C HIS A 158 1.58 6.93 23.29
N LEU A 159 2.35 7.94 22.86
CA LEU A 159 2.91 8.94 23.79
C LEU A 159 1.88 9.90 24.38
N LYS A 160 0.63 9.88 23.90
CA LYS A 160 -0.49 10.61 24.54
C LYS A 160 -0.69 10.21 26.01
N ASN A 161 -0.32 8.98 26.36
CA ASN A 161 -0.38 8.48 27.74
C ASN A 161 0.77 8.96 28.63
N TYR A 162 1.75 9.69 28.08
CA TYR A 162 2.94 10.17 28.78
C TYR A 162 3.10 11.69 28.60
N PRO A 163 2.32 12.52 29.33
CA PRO A 163 2.36 13.97 29.18
C PRO A 163 3.78 14.54 29.28
N GLY A 164 4.12 15.43 28.34
CA GLY A 164 5.43 16.07 28.25
C GLY A 164 6.51 15.28 27.52
N MET A 165 6.28 14.00 27.19
CA MET A 165 7.20 13.21 26.38
C MET A 165 6.94 13.42 24.89
N ARG A 166 7.99 13.76 24.13
CA ARG A 166 7.97 13.95 22.68
C ARG A 166 8.77 12.85 21.98
N PHE A 167 8.75 12.85 20.64
CA PHE A 167 9.60 12.00 19.83
C PHE A 167 10.25 12.80 18.68
N GLU A 168 11.42 12.36 18.24
CA GLU A 168 12.09 12.85 17.04
C GLU A 168 12.58 11.62 16.26
N ILE A 169 12.30 11.56 14.96
CA ILE A 169 12.74 10.46 14.10
C ILE A 169 13.62 11.00 12.99
N VAL A 170 14.81 10.43 12.85
CA VAL A 170 15.72 10.70 11.75
C VAL A 170 15.66 9.51 10.79
N GLY A 171 15.21 9.73 9.57
CA GLY A 171 15.24 8.78 8.47
C GLY A 171 16.44 9.03 7.57
N THR A 172 17.20 7.99 7.28
CA THR A 172 18.32 8.11 6.34
C THR A 172 18.34 6.97 5.34
N ASP A 173 18.72 7.28 4.10
CA ASP A 173 18.93 6.26 3.06
C ASP A 173 20.12 6.65 2.18
N ILE A 174 20.72 5.68 1.51
CA ILE A 174 21.78 5.95 0.53
C ILE A 174 21.20 6.50 -0.78
N ASP A 175 19.95 6.19 -1.11
CA ASP A 175 19.27 6.64 -2.33
C ASP A 175 18.64 8.04 -2.15
N PRO A 176 19.16 9.08 -2.85
CA PRO A 176 18.61 10.43 -2.77
C PRO A 176 17.17 10.58 -3.28
N GLU A 177 16.74 9.78 -4.25
CA GLU A 177 15.38 9.85 -4.77
C GLU A 177 14.37 9.27 -3.77
N SER A 178 14.69 8.15 -3.13
CA SER A 178 13.91 7.64 -2.00
C SER A 178 13.81 8.64 -0.86
N VAL A 179 14.91 9.30 -0.49
CA VAL A 179 14.92 10.39 0.52
C VAL A 179 14.03 11.56 0.08
N LYS A 180 14.04 11.94 -1.20
CA LYS A 180 13.17 13.00 -1.74
C LYS A 180 11.69 12.63 -1.65
N ILE A 181 11.32 11.39 -1.97
CA ILE A 181 9.96 10.87 -1.80
C ILE A 181 9.56 10.91 -0.32
N ALA A 182 10.44 10.43 0.57
CA ALA A 182 10.23 10.43 2.01
C ALA A 182 10.00 11.84 2.56
N LYS A 183 10.85 12.81 2.15
CA LYS A 183 10.70 14.24 2.48
C LYS A 183 9.38 14.83 1.99
N ASN A 184 8.92 14.45 0.79
CA ASN A 184 7.64 14.92 0.28
C ASN A 184 6.47 14.37 1.13
N GLY A 185 6.55 13.08 1.48
CA GLY A 185 5.57 12.39 2.31
C GLY A 185 4.24 12.15 1.59
N VAL A 186 4.29 11.95 0.27
CA VAL A 186 3.12 11.67 -0.59
C VAL A 186 3.23 10.25 -1.12
N TYR A 187 2.21 9.44 -0.88
CA TYR A 187 2.16 8.02 -1.25
C TYR A 187 0.86 7.68 -1.96
N ARG A 188 0.81 6.55 -2.67
CA ARG A 188 -0.45 6.09 -3.26
C ARG A 188 -1.41 5.67 -2.16
N TYR A 189 -2.68 5.99 -2.30
CA TYR A 189 -3.71 5.68 -1.32
C TYR A 189 -3.80 4.18 -1.02
N ARG A 190 -3.55 3.32 -2.03
CA ARG A 190 -3.51 1.85 -1.84
C ARG A 190 -2.43 1.39 -0.85
N GLU A 191 -1.29 2.09 -0.78
CA GLU A 191 -0.20 1.77 0.15
C GLU A 191 -0.56 2.21 1.57
N ILE A 192 -1.39 3.25 1.69
CA ILE A 192 -1.86 3.79 2.96
C ILE A 192 -2.97 2.90 3.55
N LYS A 193 -3.79 2.25 2.72
CA LYS A 193 -4.84 1.32 3.15
C LYS A 193 -4.33 0.09 3.93
N SER A 194 -3.06 -0.30 3.77
CA SER A 194 -2.48 -1.41 4.52
C SER A 194 -2.07 -1.05 5.96
N ILE A 195 -2.07 0.25 6.30
CA ILE A 195 -1.81 0.72 7.66
C ILE A 195 -2.95 0.26 8.58
N PRO A 196 -2.64 -0.32 9.77
CA PRO A 196 -3.68 -0.62 10.77
C PRO A 196 -4.49 0.64 11.12
N THR A 197 -5.82 0.52 11.13
CA THR A 197 -6.74 1.68 11.20
C THR A 197 -6.49 2.61 12.41
N VAL A 198 -6.02 2.06 13.53
CA VAL A 198 -5.64 2.81 14.75
C VAL A 198 -4.53 3.84 14.52
N TYR A 199 -3.62 3.58 13.58
CA TYR A 199 -2.53 4.48 13.20
C TYR A 199 -2.86 5.32 11.98
N LEU A 200 -3.88 4.95 11.20
CA LEU A 200 -4.30 5.68 10.01
C LEU A 200 -5.02 7.00 10.36
N THR A 201 -5.82 6.98 11.42
CA THR A 201 -6.77 8.06 11.76
C THR A 201 -6.07 9.39 12.08
N GLY A 202 -6.41 10.44 11.33
CA GLY A 202 -5.96 11.82 11.61
C GLY A 202 -4.52 12.13 11.17
N ASN A 203 -3.83 11.19 10.52
CA ASN A 203 -2.43 11.32 10.13
C ASN A 203 -2.20 11.57 8.63
N TRP A 204 -3.28 11.61 7.83
CA TRP A 204 -3.21 11.74 6.37
C TRP A 204 -4.22 12.75 5.82
N MET A 205 -3.85 13.42 4.72
CA MET A 205 -4.68 14.24 3.84
C MET A 205 -4.79 13.58 2.47
N ARG A 206 -6.01 13.30 2.00
CA ARG A 206 -6.24 12.72 0.68
C ARG A 206 -6.25 13.81 -0.39
N GLY A 207 -5.62 13.53 -1.53
CA GLY A 207 -5.74 14.38 -2.71
C GLY A 207 -7.17 14.37 -3.28
N SER A 208 -7.52 15.41 -4.03
CA SER A 208 -8.76 15.52 -4.80
C SER A 208 -8.46 15.59 -6.30
N GLY A 209 -9.47 15.35 -7.16
CA GLY A 209 -9.33 15.42 -8.62
C GLY A 209 -8.22 14.50 -9.16
N GLU A 210 -7.32 15.07 -9.96
CA GLU A 210 -6.20 14.38 -10.63
C GLU A 210 -5.24 13.65 -9.66
N ILE A 211 -5.15 14.10 -8.41
CA ILE A 211 -4.29 13.50 -7.39
C ILE A 211 -5.05 12.66 -6.35
N SER A 212 -6.31 12.30 -6.64
CA SER A 212 -7.18 11.49 -5.76
C SER A 212 -6.62 10.09 -5.40
N LYS A 213 -5.70 9.58 -6.22
CA LYS A 213 -4.96 8.32 -6.00
C LYS A 213 -3.83 8.48 -4.98
N PHE A 214 -3.55 9.68 -4.48
CA PHE A 214 -2.47 9.98 -3.54
C PHE A 214 -3.01 10.51 -2.22
N ALA A 215 -2.22 10.30 -1.16
CA ALA A 215 -2.42 10.96 0.11
C ALA A 215 -1.06 11.42 0.68
N LYS A 216 -1.12 12.52 1.43
CA LYS A 216 0.03 13.20 2.04
C LYS A 216 -0.05 13.06 3.56
N VAL A 217 1.09 12.77 4.19
CA VAL A 217 1.20 12.70 5.64
C VAL A 217 0.99 14.08 6.27
N ASN A 218 0.28 14.12 7.40
CA ASN A 218 -0.03 15.35 8.14
C ASN A 218 1.19 15.88 8.90
N ALA A 219 1.19 17.20 9.13
CA ALA A 219 2.26 17.92 9.83
C ALA A 219 2.51 17.40 11.25
N ASN A 220 1.45 16.97 11.96
CA ASN A 220 1.55 16.38 13.31
C ASN A 220 2.50 15.17 13.39
N ILE A 221 2.66 14.42 12.29
CA ILE A 221 3.65 13.37 12.17
C ILE A 221 4.92 13.91 11.50
N LYS A 222 4.76 14.57 10.35
CA LYS A 222 5.85 14.99 9.47
C LYS A 222 6.88 15.89 10.15
N ASP A 223 6.44 16.82 10.99
CA ASP A 223 7.31 17.82 11.62
C ASP A 223 8.24 17.21 12.69
N ASN A 224 7.93 16.00 13.15
CA ASN A 224 8.78 15.22 14.06
C ASN A 224 9.79 14.32 13.29
N CYS A 225 9.77 14.36 11.95
CA CYS A 225 10.60 13.52 11.10
C CYS A 225 11.60 14.35 10.29
N GLN A 226 12.88 13.99 10.34
CA GLN A 226 13.95 14.55 9.53
C GLN A 226 14.45 13.49 8.55
N PHE A 227 14.83 13.90 7.34
CA PHE A 227 15.30 12.97 6.31
C PHE A 227 16.63 13.43 5.71
N GLY A 228 17.54 12.49 5.45
CA GLY A 228 18.83 12.78 4.82
C GLY A 228 19.45 11.63 4.06
N VAL A 229 20.41 11.96 3.21
CA VAL A 229 21.20 10.95 2.48
C VAL A 229 22.38 10.55 3.36
N MET A 230 22.53 9.26 3.64
CA MET A 230 23.60 8.72 4.48
C MET A 230 24.04 7.35 4.00
N ASN A 231 25.36 7.15 3.93
CA ASN A 231 25.95 5.82 3.78
C ASN A 231 26.13 5.18 5.16
N LEU A 232 25.62 3.95 5.34
CA LEU A 232 25.75 3.18 6.58
C LEU A 232 27.20 2.90 6.99
N LEU A 233 28.13 2.90 6.03
CA LEU A 233 29.57 2.73 6.27
C LEU A 233 30.25 4.00 6.80
N ALA A 234 29.63 5.18 6.63
CA ALA A 234 30.16 6.48 7.05
C ALA A 234 29.10 7.37 7.73
N PRO A 235 28.43 6.89 8.80
CA PRO A 235 27.31 7.59 9.43
C PRO A 235 27.73 8.91 10.12
N GLU A 236 29.01 9.06 10.49
CA GLU A 236 29.56 10.25 11.15
C GLU A 236 29.42 11.54 10.34
N LYS A 237 29.36 11.45 9.02
CA LYS A 237 29.17 12.61 8.14
C LYS A 237 27.78 13.25 8.30
N PHE A 238 26.81 12.51 8.82
CA PHE A 238 25.42 12.94 8.91
C PHE A 238 24.90 13.05 10.35
N LEU A 239 25.21 12.07 11.21
CA LEU A 239 24.63 11.99 12.56
C LEU A 239 25.26 12.96 13.57
N GLY A 240 26.46 13.49 13.28
CA GLY A 240 27.16 14.43 14.15
C GLY A 240 27.39 13.86 15.55
N SER A 241 26.89 14.54 16.59
CA SER A 241 26.98 14.08 17.98
C SER A 241 25.64 13.60 18.55
N LYS A 242 24.59 13.44 17.72
CA LYS A 242 23.27 13.02 18.19
C LYS A 242 23.33 11.59 18.74
N LYS A 243 22.63 11.35 19.85
CA LYS A 243 22.42 10.03 20.44
C LYS A 243 20.95 9.62 20.30
N PHE A 244 20.72 8.31 20.16
CA PHE A 244 19.42 7.72 19.91
C PHE A 244 19.05 6.72 21.00
N ASP A 245 17.77 6.69 21.35
CA ASP A 245 17.15 5.67 22.20
C ASP A 245 16.91 4.38 21.42
N ILE A 246 16.68 4.50 20.12
CA ILE A 246 16.39 3.36 19.23
C ILE A 246 17.02 3.61 17.87
N ILE A 247 17.73 2.61 17.33
CA ILE A 247 18.16 2.57 15.94
C ILE A 247 17.49 1.37 15.26
N PHE A 248 16.68 1.66 14.24
CA PHE A 248 16.18 0.70 13.26
C PHE A 248 17.16 0.64 12.08
N CYS A 249 17.64 -0.55 11.74
CA CYS A 249 18.54 -0.82 10.61
C CYS A 249 18.10 -2.15 9.98
N ARG A 250 16.98 -2.12 9.25
CA ARG A 250 16.22 -3.31 8.87
C ARG A 250 16.22 -3.57 7.38
N ASN A 251 16.28 -4.86 7.03
CA ASN A 251 16.16 -5.38 5.67
C ASN A 251 17.18 -4.76 4.68
N VAL A 252 18.36 -4.41 5.21
CA VAL A 252 19.48 -3.83 4.49
C VAL A 252 20.76 -4.65 4.63
N PHE A 253 20.91 -5.44 5.69
CA PHE A 253 22.11 -6.27 5.91
C PHE A 253 22.24 -7.41 4.91
N ILE A 254 21.13 -7.79 4.26
CA ILE A 254 21.12 -8.74 3.13
C ILE A 254 22.00 -8.31 1.94
N TYR A 255 22.44 -7.05 1.90
CA TYR A 255 23.30 -6.49 0.85
C TYR A 255 24.79 -6.41 1.23
N PHE A 256 25.13 -6.72 2.47
CA PHE A 256 26.49 -6.55 3.02
C PHE A 256 27.12 -7.89 3.39
N ASP A 257 28.46 -7.95 3.34
CA ASP A 257 29.21 -9.06 3.93
C ASP A 257 29.28 -8.96 5.46
N GLN A 258 29.69 -10.05 6.11
CA GLN A 258 29.75 -10.14 7.57
C GLN A 258 30.64 -9.05 8.19
N LYS A 259 31.79 -8.75 7.57
CA LYS A 259 32.74 -7.76 8.07
C LYS A 259 32.16 -6.33 8.01
N SER A 260 31.43 -6.03 6.95
CA SER A 260 30.74 -4.75 6.78
C SER A 260 29.60 -4.60 7.78
N ILE A 261 28.81 -5.66 8.01
CA ILE A 261 27.77 -5.67 9.05
C ILE A 261 28.39 -5.38 10.43
N GLU A 262 29.50 -6.04 10.77
CA GLU A 262 30.21 -5.79 12.03
C GLU A 262 30.67 -4.33 12.18
N ASN A 263 31.25 -3.77 11.12
CA ASN A 263 31.68 -2.38 11.10
C ASN A 263 30.50 -1.41 11.26
N ILE A 264 29.39 -1.64 10.55
CA ILE A 264 28.17 -0.82 10.63
C ILE A 264 27.63 -0.81 12.06
N VAL A 265 27.45 -1.99 12.67
CA VAL A 265 26.90 -2.10 14.03
C VAL A 265 27.85 -1.45 15.06
N MET A 266 29.16 -1.63 14.92
CA MET A 266 30.14 -0.99 15.81
C MET A 266 30.16 0.53 15.67
N ASN A 267 29.95 1.06 14.47
CA ASN A 267 29.80 2.50 14.26
C ASN A 267 28.51 3.01 14.89
N PHE A 268 27.38 2.31 14.70
CA PHE A 268 26.11 2.71 15.32
C PHE A 268 26.11 2.65 16.84
N LYS A 269 26.90 1.76 17.46
CA LYS A 269 27.08 1.74 18.92
C LYS A 269 27.51 3.10 19.49
N LYS A 270 28.28 3.88 18.74
CA LYS A 270 28.72 5.24 19.13
C LYS A 270 27.57 6.26 19.15
N TYR A 271 26.43 5.97 18.51
CA TYR A 271 25.27 6.84 18.42
C TYR A 271 24.11 6.38 19.32
N LEU A 272 24.25 5.28 20.04
CA LEU A 272 23.24 4.81 20.99
C LEU A 272 23.49 5.39 22.40
N HIS A 273 22.40 5.64 23.12
CA HIS A 273 22.44 5.80 24.58
C HIS A 273 22.71 4.44 25.26
N LYS A 274 23.05 4.47 26.55
CA LYS A 274 23.06 3.25 27.38
C LYS A 274 21.62 2.69 27.45
N ASP A 275 21.50 1.37 27.40
CA ASP A 275 20.22 0.62 27.37
C ASP A 275 19.33 0.89 26.14
N ALA A 276 19.87 1.52 25.09
CA ALA A 276 19.16 1.80 23.86
C ALA A 276 18.98 0.54 22.99
N LEU A 277 17.92 0.55 22.18
CA LEU A 277 17.55 -0.59 21.34
C LEU A 277 18.18 -0.48 19.95
N PHE A 278 18.67 -1.61 19.45
CA PHE A 278 19.10 -1.78 18.06
C PHE A 278 18.23 -2.86 17.40
N VAL A 279 17.56 -2.52 16.30
CA VAL A 279 16.56 -3.37 15.66
C VAL A 279 16.97 -3.69 14.23
N THR A 280 17.04 -4.98 13.88
CA THR A 280 17.32 -5.48 12.52
C THR A 280 16.09 -6.15 11.90
N GLY A 281 16.13 -6.52 10.62
CA GLY A 281 15.05 -7.26 9.98
C GLY A 281 14.86 -8.65 10.60
N ILE A 282 13.68 -9.24 10.51
CA ILE A 282 13.41 -10.59 11.07
C ILE A 282 14.34 -11.65 10.47
N SER A 283 14.66 -11.53 9.17
CA SER A 283 15.59 -12.42 8.48
C SER A 283 17.07 -12.11 8.74
N GLU A 284 17.37 -11.05 9.50
CA GLU A 284 18.71 -10.53 9.71
C GLU A 284 19.13 -10.80 11.16
N SER A 285 20.16 -11.63 11.33
CA SER A 285 20.63 -12.04 12.64
C SER A 285 22.07 -11.57 12.86
N LEU A 286 22.31 -10.94 14.01
CA LEU A 286 23.67 -10.64 14.46
C LEU A 286 24.37 -11.83 15.13
N LYS A 287 23.68 -12.98 15.28
CA LYS A 287 24.29 -14.23 15.77
C LYS A 287 25.35 -14.70 14.76
N GLY A 288 26.54 -15.04 15.25
CA GLY A 288 27.67 -15.47 14.42
C GLY A 288 28.62 -14.33 14.02
N THR A 289 28.32 -13.08 14.41
CA THR A 289 29.31 -11.98 14.40
C THR A 289 30.22 -12.07 15.62
N SER A 290 31.38 -11.41 15.55
CA SER A 290 32.28 -11.21 16.70
C SER A 290 31.76 -10.18 17.72
N LEU A 291 30.57 -9.60 17.49
CA LEU A 291 30.01 -8.51 18.28
C LEU A 291 29.46 -9.00 19.63
N LYS A 292 29.78 -8.26 20.70
CA LYS A 292 29.18 -8.46 22.01
C LYS A 292 27.82 -7.73 22.07
N VAL A 293 26.75 -8.46 21.79
CA VAL A 293 25.36 -7.96 21.82
C VAL A 293 24.48 -8.84 22.68
N GLN A 294 23.51 -8.23 23.38
CA GLN A 294 22.48 -8.95 24.12
C GLN A 294 21.20 -8.99 23.28
N THR A 295 20.71 -10.18 22.94
CA THR A 295 19.41 -10.35 22.28
C THR A 295 18.29 -10.20 23.31
N LEU A 296 17.39 -9.26 23.09
CA LEU A 296 16.24 -8.99 23.98
C LEU A 296 14.94 -9.64 23.48
N ALA A 297 14.78 -9.70 22.16
CA ALA A 297 13.69 -10.36 21.43
C ALA A 297 14.19 -10.73 20.01
N PRO A 298 13.42 -11.47 19.19
CA PRO A 298 13.79 -11.71 17.79
C PRO A 298 14.14 -10.39 17.09
N SER A 299 15.35 -10.31 16.53
CA SER A 299 15.90 -9.13 15.83
C SER A 299 15.90 -7.82 16.62
N VAL A 300 15.82 -7.87 17.96
CA VAL A 300 15.96 -6.70 18.86
C VAL A 300 17.11 -6.95 19.83
N TYR A 301 18.05 -6.01 19.87
CA TYR A 301 19.31 -6.13 20.59
C TYR A 301 19.59 -4.92 21.49
N CYS A 302 20.35 -5.15 22.57
CA CYS A 302 21.10 -4.12 23.26
C CYS A 302 22.59 -4.28 22.92
N LEU A 303 23.25 -3.21 22.46
CA LEU A 303 24.67 -3.22 22.10
C LEU A 303 25.61 -2.94 23.29
N ASP A 304 25.06 -2.74 24.49
CA ASP A 304 25.82 -2.56 25.73
C ASP A 304 25.65 -3.80 26.66
N PRO A 305 26.68 -4.65 26.79
CA PRO A 305 26.59 -5.89 27.55
C PRO A 305 26.55 -5.73 29.08
N GLU A 306 26.73 -4.52 29.61
CA GLU A 306 26.62 -4.22 31.06
C GLU A 306 25.23 -3.68 31.47
N ALA A 307 24.27 -3.65 30.55
CA ALA A 307 22.89 -3.31 30.87
C ALA A 307 22.30 -4.32 31.89
N PRO A 308 21.64 -3.87 32.98
CA PRO A 308 21.02 -4.78 33.93
C PRO A 308 20.06 -5.71 33.19
N LYS A 309 20.19 -7.02 33.41
CA LYS A 309 19.14 -7.97 32.99
C LYS A 309 17.84 -7.48 33.64
N ALA A 310 16.86 -7.09 32.84
CA ALA A 310 15.51 -6.91 33.36
C ALA A 310 15.09 -8.26 33.95
N GLU A 311 15.08 -8.35 35.28
CA GLU A 311 14.60 -9.52 35.99
C GLU A 311 13.16 -9.76 35.56
N ARG A 312 12.91 -10.89 34.89
CA ARG A 312 11.57 -11.43 34.76
C ARG A 312 11.11 -11.84 36.17
N ASN A 313 10.51 -10.92 36.92
CA ASN A 313 9.78 -11.27 38.12
C ASN A 313 8.48 -11.98 37.72
N LEU A 314 8.61 -13.27 37.43
CA LEU A 314 7.54 -14.26 37.38
C LEU A 314 7.66 -15.12 38.64
N SER A 315 7.29 -14.55 39.79
CA SER A 315 6.84 -15.30 40.96
C SER A 315 6.47 -14.33 42.08
N LEU A 316 5.21 -14.43 42.53
CA LEU A 316 4.77 -14.43 43.93
C LEU A 316 3.29 -14.01 43.97
N VAL A 317 2.40 -14.96 43.72
CA VAL A 317 1.14 -15.04 44.45
C VAL A 317 1.02 -16.48 44.95
N LYS A 318 1.34 -16.68 46.23
CA LYS A 318 0.80 -17.78 47.02
C LYS A 318 0.07 -17.18 48.21
N ASP A 319 -1.21 -17.53 48.27
CA ASP A 319 -2.11 -17.68 49.40
C ASP A 319 -1.99 -16.77 50.63
N GLY A 320 -3.06 -15.98 50.82
CA GLY A 320 -3.82 -15.89 52.07
C GLY A 320 -3.28 -15.02 53.19
N VAL A 321 -3.87 -13.82 53.37
CA VAL A 321 -4.36 -13.23 54.64
C VAL A 321 -5.21 -11.98 54.29
N ALA A 322 -6.37 -11.79 54.93
CA ALA A 322 -7.22 -10.60 54.85
C ALA A 322 -7.02 -9.67 56.08
N PRO A 323 -7.62 -8.47 56.15
CA PRO A 323 -7.27 -7.25 55.41
C PRO A 323 -6.88 -6.09 56.36
N LEU A 324 -6.15 -5.09 55.85
CA LEU A 324 -6.14 -3.75 56.45
C LEU A 324 -6.41 -2.69 55.39
N SER A 325 -7.53 -2.01 55.56
CA SER A 325 -8.09 -0.98 54.70
C SER A 325 -7.18 0.23 54.59
N ARG A 326 -6.71 0.55 53.37
CA ARG A 326 -6.22 1.87 52.99
C ARG A 326 -6.93 2.33 51.71
N PRO A 327 -7.17 3.64 51.52
CA PRO A 327 -8.03 4.15 50.46
C PRO A 327 -7.50 3.75 49.08
N ALA A 328 -8.38 3.21 48.24
CA ALA A 328 -8.06 2.72 46.91
C ALA A 328 -7.54 3.85 46.00
N ILE A 329 -6.24 3.87 45.76
CA ILE A 329 -5.71 4.38 44.49
C ILE A 329 -6.11 3.34 43.44
N ARG A 330 -7.02 3.72 42.53
CA ARG A 330 -7.39 2.85 41.41
C ARG A 330 -6.11 2.49 40.64
N PRO A 331 -5.75 1.21 40.49
CA PRO A 331 -4.68 0.83 39.57
C PRO A 331 -5.08 1.32 38.18
N ILE A 332 -4.17 2.00 37.50
CA ILE A 332 -4.25 2.21 36.05
C ILE A 332 -4.39 0.81 35.45
N SER A 333 -5.53 0.57 34.79
CA SER A 333 -5.88 -0.71 34.18
C SER A 333 -4.73 -1.22 33.32
N SER A 334 -4.36 -2.49 33.50
CA SER A 334 -3.43 -3.22 32.63
C SER A 334 -3.70 -2.91 31.17
N LEU A 335 -2.66 -2.55 30.40
CA LEU A 335 -2.73 -2.42 28.94
C LEU A 335 -3.48 -3.63 28.36
N PRO A 336 -4.34 -3.44 27.34
CA PRO A 336 -5.03 -4.56 26.68
C PRO A 336 -4.00 -5.59 26.21
N SER A 337 -4.15 -6.83 26.66
CA SER A 337 -3.24 -7.93 26.33
C SER A 337 -3.81 -8.76 25.17
N ILE A 338 -3.01 -8.97 24.14
CA ILE A 338 -3.36 -9.85 23.01
C ILE A 338 -3.38 -11.31 23.51
N PRO A 339 -4.47 -12.08 23.28
CA PRO A 339 -4.52 -13.51 23.62
C PRO A 339 -3.42 -14.30 22.90
N LYS A 340 -2.88 -15.36 23.54
CA LYS A 340 -1.92 -16.28 22.91
C LYS A 340 -2.26 -17.75 23.26
N PRO A 341 -2.52 -18.62 22.27
CA PRO A 341 -2.73 -18.29 20.85
C PRO A 341 -4.05 -17.52 20.65
N ILE A 342 -4.16 -16.74 19.58
CA ILE A 342 -5.40 -16.13 19.11
C ILE A 342 -6.20 -17.22 18.37
N ARG A 343 -7.36 -17.62 18.90
CA ARG A 343 -8.22 -18.60 18.23
C ARG A 343 -9.00 -17.96 17.10
N MET A 344 -8.70 -18.39 15.89
CA MET A 344 -9.22 -17.89 14.62
C MET A 344 -10.32 -18.78 14.07
N LEU A 345 -11.45 -18.16 13.70
CA LEU A 345 -12.45 -18.75 12.80
C LEU A 345 -12.28 -18.13 11.40
N ILE A 346 -12.21 -18.97 10.36
CA ILE A 346 -12.10 -18.49 8.97
C ILE A 346 -13.44 -18.65 8.25
N VAL A 347 -14.06 -17.55 7.85
CA VAL A 347 -15.37 -17.56 7.19
C VAL A 347 -15.24 -17.07 5.74
N ASP A 348 -15.36 -17.99 4.79
CA ASP A 348 -15.23 -17.74 3.34
C ASP A 348 -15.89 -18.90 2.58
N ASP A 349 -16.68 -18.61 1.54
CA ASP A 349 -17.36 -19.63 0.73
C ASP A 349 -16.40 -20.39 -0.20
N SER A 350 -15.22 -19.82 -0.44
CA SER A 350 -14.18 -20.42 -1.27
C SER A 350 -13.28 -21.33 -0.45
N SER A 351 -13.46 -22.64 -0.61
CA SER A 351 -12.57 -23.65 0.02
C SER A 351 -11.07 -23.45 -0.27
N SER A 352 -10.73 -22.83 -1.40
CA SER A 352 -9.36 -22.47 -1.76
C SER A 352 -8.82 -21.33 -0.90
N VAL A 353 -9.64 -20.29 -0.65
CA VAL A 353 -9.28 -19.16 0.21
C VAL A 353 -9.19 -19.60 1.67
N VAL A 354 -10.13 -20.43 2.13
CA VAL A 354 -10.08 -21.03 3.48
C VAL A 354 -8.73 -21.74 3.69
N LYS A 355 -8.34 -22.65 2.79
CA LYS A 355 -7.04 -23.36 2.87
C LYS A 355 -5.84 -22.41 2.86
N LEU A 356 -5.91 -21.32 2.10
CA LEU A 356 -4.85 -20.33 2.02
C LEU A 356 -4.72 -19.55 3.34
N LEU A 357 -5.82 -19.05 3.88
CA LEU A 357 -5.87 -18.33 5.15
C LEU A 357 -5.46 -19.24 6.32
N THR A 358 -5.92 -20.50 6.33
CA THR A 358 -5.50 -21.49 7.34
C THR A 358 -3.98 -21.62 7.37
N LYS A 359 -3.35 -21.83 6.20
CA LYS A 359 -1.88 -21.91 6.09
C LYS A 359 -1.17 -20.62 6.48
N ILE A 360 -1.80 -19.46 6.32
CA ILE A 360 -1.22 -18.17 6.71
C ILE A 360 -1.14 -18.07 8.24
N PHE A 361 -2.22 -18.43 8.93
CA PHE A 361 -2.30 -18.34 10.40
C PHE A 361 -1.52 -19.46 11.09
N GLU A 362 -1.62 -20.72 10.63
CA GLU A 362 -0.92 -21.87 11.23
C GLU A 362 0.62 -21.77 11.16
N LYS A 363 1.16 -20.93 10.27
CA LYS A 363 2.60 -20.67 10.19
C LYS A 363 3.14 -19.81 11.33
N ASP A 364 2.28 -19.24 12.15
CA ASP A 364 2.62 -18.28 13.20
C ASP A 364 2.09 -18.77 14.55
N GLU A 365 2.98 -19.00 15.52
CA GLU A 365 2.66 -19.56 16.84
C GLU A 365 1.69 -18.69 17.65
N ASP A 366 1.51 -17.43 17.26
CA ASP A 366 0.54 -16.52 17.89
C ASP A 366 -0.92 -16.84 17.53
N PHE A 367 -1.18 -17.72 16.56
CA PHE A 367 -2.54 -18.03 16.07
C PHE A 367 -2.85 -19.53 16.14
N GLU A 368 -4.12 -19.85 16.37
CA GLU A 368 -4.67 -21.21 16.31
C GLU A 368 -5.95 -21.16 15.49
N VAL A 369 -6.03 -21.89 14.37
CA VAL A 369 -7.26 -21.96 13.58
C VAL A 369 -8.17 -23.03 14.19
N VAL A 370 -9.26 -22.60 14.84
CA VAL A 370 -10.17 -23.50 15.57
C VAL A 370 -11.31 -24.03 14.70
N GLY A 371 -11.56 -23.40 13.55
CA GLY A 371 -12.58 -23.86 12.61
C GLY A 371 -12.68 -22.99 11.36
N SER A 372 -13.56 -23.39 10.46
CA SER A 372 -13.96 -22.64 9.27
C SER A 372 -15.46 -22.74 9.03
N ALA A 373 -16.03 -21.75 8.36
CA ALA A 373 -17.44 -21.71 7.95
C ALA A 373 -17.55 -21.20 6.51
N ALA A 374 -18.52 -21.70 5.74
CA ALA A 374 -18.75 -21.31 4.35
C ALA A 374 -19.64 -20.07 4.20
N ASN A 375 -20.35 -19.67 5.25
CA ASN A 375 -21.25 -18.51 5.25
C ASN A 375 -21.51 -17.98 6.68
N GLY A 376 -22.25 -16.87 6.78
CA GLY A 376 -22.59 -16.26 8.06
C GLY A 376 -23.49 -17.11 8.96
N VAL A 377 -24.32 -18.00 8.41
CA VAL A 377 -25.19 -18.91 9.18
C VAL A 377 -24.34 -19.94 9.91
N GLU A 378 -23.45 -20.62 9.19
CA GLU A 378 -22.52 -21.60 9.74
C GLU A 378 -21.58 -20.96 10.77
N ALA A 379 -21.09 -19.74 10.50
CA ALA A 379 -20.25 -19.01 11.44
C ALA A 379 -21.00 -18.74 12.75
N GLN A 380 -22.26 -18.31 12.67
CA GLN A 380 -23.08 -18.06 13.85
C GLN A 380 -23.34 -19.34 14.66
N GLU A 381 -23.57 -20.47 13.99
CA GLU A 381 -23.74 -21.76 14.67
C GLU A 381 -22.45 -22.22 15.36
N PHE A 382 -21.31 -22.07 14.68
CA PHE A 382 -20.00 -22.42 15.22
C PHE A 382 -19.69 -21.64 16.50
N LEU A 383 -20.01 -20.33 16.53
CA LEU A 383 -19.74 -19.45 17.66
C LEU A 383 -20.60 -19.73 18.90
N LYS A 384 -21.70 -20.47 18.78
CA LYS A 384 -22.52 -20.86 19.95
C LYS A 384 -21.82 -21.86 20.86
N THR A 385 -20.96 -22.70 20.29
CA THR A 385 -20.37 -23.86 20.99
C THR A 385 -18.84 -23.79 21.09
N ASN A 386 -18.20 -22.91 20.31
CA ASN A 386 -16.74 -22.80 20.27
C ASN A 386 -16.27 -21.42 20.71
N ARG A 387 -15.16 -21.38 21.44
CA ARG A 387 -14.53 -20.12 21.84
C ARG A 387 -13.63 -19.62 20.71
N VAL A 388 -13.98 -18.46 20.17
CA VAL A 388 -13.25 -17.78 19.09
C VAL A 388 -12.84 -16.39 19.58
N ASP A 389 -11.58 -16.03 19.43
CA ASP A 389 -11.06 -14.72 19.86
C ASP A 389 -11.14 -13.70 18.71
N ALA A 390 -10.90 -14.14 17.47
CA ALA A 390 -11.06 -13.33 16.26
C ALA A 390 -11.51 -14.18 15.07
N MET A 391 -12.06 -13.54 14.03
CA MET A 391 -12.46 -14.22 12.81
C MET A 391 -12.14 -13.40 11.56
N THR A 392 -11.79 -14.08 10.46
CA THR A 392 -11.83 -13.48 9.13
C THR A 392 -13.21 -13.69 8.53
N LEU A 393 -13.74 -12.68 7.85
CA LEU A 393 -15.09 -12.71 7.30
C LEU A 393 -15.08 -12.21 5.86
N ASP A 394 -15.46 -13.06 4.91
CA ASP A 394 -15.73 -12.60 3.55
C ASP A 394 -17.00 -11.75 3.49
N ILE A 395 -17.03 -10.81 2.54
CA ILE A 395 -18.20 -9.96 2.32
C ILE A 395 -19.27 -10.76 1.58
N HIS A 396 -18.89 -11.45 0.51
CA HIS A 396 -19.81 -12.07 -0.43
C HIS A 396 -19.87 -13.58 -0.24
N MET A 397 -20.90 -14.05 0.45
CA MET A 397 -21.12 -15.47 0.73
C MET A 397 -22.59 -15.84 0.52
N PRO A 398 -22.92 -17.11 0.21
CA PRO A 398 -24.30 -17.56 0.10
C PRO A 398 -25.02 -17.54 1.44
N GLU A 399 -26.36 -17.57 1.41
CA GLU A 399 -27.27 -17.63 2.57
C GLU A 399 -27.25 -16.41 3.52
N MET A 400 -26.10 -16.10 4.12
CA MET A 400 -25.88 -14.90 4.93
C MET A 400 -24.50 -14.36 4.61
N ASP A 401 -24.49 -13.15 4.04
CA ASP A 401 -23.27 -12.44 3.67
C ASP A 401 -22.60 -11.80 4.91
N GLY A 402 -21.36 -11.31 4.75
CA GLY A 402 -20.59 -10.76 5.86
C GLY A 402 -21.19 -9.49 6.46
N VAL A 403 -21.90 -8.70 5.65
CA VAL A 403 -22.55 -7.45 6.07
C VAL A 403 -23.78 -7.76 6.91
N GLU A 404 -24.60 -8.70 6.47
CA GLU A 404 -25.78 -9.19 7.17
C GLU A 404 -25.40 -9.85 8.50
N TYR A 405 -24.35 -10.67 8.51
CA TYR A 405 -23.80 -11.26 9.72
C TYR A 405 -23.43 -10.19 10.77
N LEU A 406 -22.68 -9.16 10.36
CA LEU A 406 -22.28 -8.07 11.26
C LEU A 406 -23.48 -7.28 11.77
N LYS A 407 -24.42 -6.90 10.88
CA LYS A 407 -25.66 -6.21 11.27
C LYS A 407 -26.45 -6.97 12.34
N LYS A 408 -26.58 -8.29 12.19
CA LYS A 408 -27.32 -9.15 13.14
C LYS A 408 -26.59 -9.30 14.48
N ASN A 409 -25.26 -9.42 14.47
CA ASN A 409 -24.50 -9.81 15.66
C ASN A 409 -23.80 -8.65 16.38
N TYR A 410 -23.76 -7.44 15.82
CA TYR A 410 -23.08 -6.28 16.42
C TYR A 410 -23.50 -6.00 17.87
N ARG A 411 -24.80 -6.08 18.17
CA ARG A 411 -25.34 -5.84 19.52
C ARG A 411 -25.28 -7.04 20.44
N MET A 412 -25.17 -8.25 19.88
CA MET A 412 -25.11 -9.50 20.63
C MET A 412 -23.69 -9.84 21.09
N GLY A 413 -22.69 -9.11 20.57
CA GLY A 413 -21.28 -9.42 20.74
C GLY A 413 -20.83 -10.45 19.71
N HIS A 414 -19.71 -10.18 19.06
CA HIS A 414 -19.02 -11.11 18.18
C HIS A 414 -17.50 -11.03 18.45
N PRO A 415 -16.71 -12.06 18.09
CA PRO A 415 -15.25 -12.00 18.14
C PRO A 415 -14.72 -10.82 17.32
N ASN A 416 -13.46 -10.42 17.48
CA ASN A 416 -12.91 -9.37 16.62
C ASN A 416 -12.95 -9.81 15.14
N VAL A 417 -13.61 -9.02 14.28
CA VAL A 417 -13.82 -9.38 12.87
C VAL A 417 -12.87 -8.59 11.98
N ILE A 418 -12.06 -9.28 11.18
CA ILE A 418 -11.33 -8.70 10.06
C ILE A 418 -12.00 -9.13 8.77
N VAL A 419 -12.51 -8.16 8.00
CA VAL A 419 -13.16 -8.45 6.73
C VAL A 419 -12.10 -8.76 5.68
N VAL A 420 -12.27 -9.83 4.91
CA VAL A 420 -11.33 -10.23 3.85
C VAL A 420 -12.08 -10.30 2.53
N SER A 421 -11.95 -9.27 1.70
CA SER A 421 -12.77 -9.11 0.49
C SER A 421 -11.96 -9.21 -0.79
N SER A 422 -12.64 -9.39 -1.91
CA SER A 422 -12.00 -9.17 -3.21
C SER A 422 -11.66 -7.68 -3.42
N ALA A 423 -10.83 -7.37 -4.42
CA ALA A 423 -10.35 -6.01 -4.67
C ALA A 423 -11.36 -5.13 -5.44
N SER A 424 -12.67 -5.37 -5.31
CA SER A 424 -13.68 -4.68 -6.09
C SER A 424 -14.07 -3.32 -5.48
N ARG A 425 -14.74 -2.46 -6.27
CA ARG A 425 -15.26 -1.18 -5.76
C ARG A 425 -16.55 -1.35 -4.96
N GLU A 426 -17.33 -2.38 -5.25
CA GLU A 426 -18.46 -2.83 -4.42
C GLU A 426 -17.97 -3.17 -3.02
N ASP A 427 -16.85 -3.91 -2.93
CA ASP A 427 -16.19 -4.25 -1.67
C ASP A 427 -15.75 -3.01 -0.87
N THR A 428 -15.52 -1.85 -1.49
CA THR A 428 -15.18 -0.62 -0.74
C THR A 428 -16.38 -0.01 -0.02
N ARG A 429 -17.59 -0.10 -0.60
CA ARG A 429 -18.84 0.34 0.09
C ARG A 429 -19.20 -0.65 1.19
N TYR A 430 -19.13 -1.94 0.91
CA TYR A 430 -19.34 -2.98 1.91
C TYR A 430 -18.27 -2.96 3.01
N ALA A 431 -17.02 -2.62 2.71
CA ALA A 431 -15.98 -2.41 3.73
C ALA A 431 -16.37 -1.29 4.71
N GLN A 432 -16.97 -0.20 4.23
CA GLN A 432 -17.48 0.85 5.12
C GLN A 432 -18.68 0.38 5.94
N GLU A 433 -19.58 -0.35 5.30
CA GLU A 433 -20.77 -0.88 5.96
C GLU A 433 -20.41 -1.90 7.04
N THR A 434 -19.47 -2.80 6.77
CA THR A 434 -18.96 -3.78 7.73
C THR A 434 -18.26 -3.10 8.91
N LEU A 435 -17.41 -2.07 8.68
CA LEU A 435 -16.80 -1.28 9.77
C LEU A 435 -17.86 -0.60 10.65
N ASN A 436 -18.90 -0.01 10.05
CA ASN A 436 -20.01 0.62 10.79
C ASN A 436 -20.82 -0.39 11.61
N ASN A 437 -20.82 -1.67 11.22
CA ASN A 437 -21.56 -2.75 11.87
C ASN A 437 -20.66 -3.66 12.72
N GLY A 438 -19.44 -3.23 13.06
CA GLY A 438 -18.61 -3.88 14.08
C GLY A 438 -17.32 -4.55 13.59
N ALA A 439 -17.04 -4.57 12.29
CA ALA A 439 -15.73 -5.02 11.83
C ALA A 439 -14.62 -4.13 12.39
N CYS A 440 -13.49 -4.75 12.75
CA CYS A 440 -12.33 -4.05 13.31
C CYS A 440 -11.45 -3.42 12.21
N ASP A 441 -11.33 -4.10 11.07
CA ASP A 441 -10.58 -3.65 9.89
C ASP A 441 -11.00 -4.48 8.65
N PHE A 442 -10.49 -4.13 7.47
CA PHE A 442 -10.70 -4.88 6.22
C PHE A 442 -9.38 -5.09 5.47
N VAL A 443 -9.26 -6.19 4.72
CA VAL A 443 -8.07 -6.55 3.93
C VAL A 443 -8.49 -7.17 2.61
N GLU A 444 -7.67 -6.98 1.58
CA GLU A 444 -7.83 -7.66 0.30
C GLU A 444 -7.38 -9.12 0.40
N LYS A 445 -8.15 -10.05 -0.19
CA LYS A 445 -7.81 -11.47 -0.25
C LYS A 445 -6.39 -11.68 -0.84
N PRO A 446 -5.55 -12.51 -0.20
CA PRO A 446 -4.18 -12.73 -0.66
C PRO A 446 -4.15 -13.47 -2.00
N ALA A 447 -3.33 -12.99 -2.92
CA ALA A 447 -3.05 -13.62 -4.21
C ALA A 447 -1.61 -14.15 -4.27
N LEU A 448 -1.31 -15.04 -5.22
CA LEU A 448 0.02 -15.67 -5.34
C LEU A 448 1.18 -14.65 -5.46
N ASN A 449 0.95 -13.53 -6.14
CA ASN A 449 1.96 -12.51 -6.40
C ASN A 449 2.22 -11.56 -5.21
N ASN A 450 1.35 -11.53 -4.19
CA ASN A 450 1.46 -10.66 -3.02
C ASN A 450 1.26 -11.41 -1.69
N LEU A 451 1.36 -12.74 -1.72
CA LEU A 451 0.97 -13.63 -0.62
C LEU A 451 1.63 -13.27 0.71
N THR A 452 2.95 -13.04 0.71
CA THR A 452 3.69 -12.75 1.94
C THR A 452 3.29 -11.40 2.54
N GLU A 453 3.18 -10.35 1.71
CA GLU A 453 2.78 -9.00 2.16
C GLU A 453 1.36 -9.02 2.74
N ARG A 454 0.42 -9.63 2.01
CA ARG A 454 -0.98 -9.73 2.43
C ARG A 454 -1.15 -10.60 3.68
N ALA A 455 -0.40 -11.70 3.77
CA ALA A 455 -0.38 -12.56 4.96
C ALA A 455 0.05 -11.79 6.21
N GLU A 456 1.11 -10.97 6.11
CA GLU A 456 1.52 -10.10 7.20
C GLU A 456 0.46 -9.05 7.54
N GLU A 457 -0.11 -8.39 6.53
CA GLU A 457 -1.16 -7.38 6.72
C GLU A 457 -2.36 -7.93 7.50
N ILE A 458 -2.88 -9.10 7.10
CA ILE A 458 -4.01 -9.77 7.76
C ILE A 458 -3.69 -10.07 9.23
N LYS A 459 -2.54 -10.71 9.50
CA LYS A 459 -2.12 -11.05 10.86
C LYS A 459 -1.98 -9.82 11.75
N ASN A 460 -1.40 -8.75 11.21
CA ASN A 460 -1.20 -7.50 11.94
C ASN A 460 -2.54 -6.85 12.30
N LYS A 461 -3.49 -6.80 11.36
CA LYS A 461 -4.82 -6.24 11.61
C LYS A 461 -5.61 -7.06 12.64
N VAL A 462 -5.50 -8.39 12.62
CA VAL A 462 -6.06 -9.24 13.69
C VAL A 462 -5.44 -8.88 15.04
N LYS A 463 -4.11 -8.86 15.18
CA LYS A 463 -3.44 -8.51 16.45
C LYS A 463 -3.85 -7.13 16.96
N MET A 464 -3.94 -6.16 16.06
CA MET A 464 -4.31 -4.77 16.40
C MET A 464 -5.76 -4.61 16.80
N SER A 465 -6.66 -5.50 16.37
CA SER A 465 -8.05 -5.46 16.80
C SER A 465 -8.22 -5.59 18.32
N PHE A 466 -7.33 -6.31 19.00
CA PHE A 466 -7.36 -6.50 20.47
C PHE A 466 -6.84 -5.31 21.27
N LEU A 467 -6.09 -4.40 20.62
CA LEU A 467 -5.53 -3.22 21.27
C LEU A 467 -6.45 -1.99 21.17
N ASN A 468 -7.55 -2.08 20.42
CA ASN A 468 -8.53 -1.02 20.21
C ASN A 468 -9.76 -1.19 21.11
N ALA A 469 -10.10 -0.15 21.89
CA ALA A 469 -11.40 -0.02 22.54
C ALA A 469 -12.32 0.88 21.68
N GLY A 470 -12.93 0.34 20.61
CA GLY A 470 -14.07 0.96 19.92
C GLY A 470 -14.07 0.86 18.38
N PRO A 471 -15.25 0.99 17.73
CA PRO A 471 -15.40 0.92 16.27
C PRO A 471 -14.74 2.12 15.58
N ALA A 472 -13.84 1.83 14.64
CA ALA A 472 -13.02 2.81 13.95
C ALA A 472 -13.71 3.33 12.67
N VAL A 473 -14.68 4.24 12.82
CA VAL A 473 -15.24 4.98 11.69
C VAL A 473 -14.53 6.33 11.61
N THR A 474 -13.64 6.51 10.64
CA THR A 474 -12.81 7.72 10.56
C THR A 474 -13.46 8.87 9.78
N LYS A 475 -13.04 10.10 10.05
CA LYS A 475 -13.35 11.29 9.23
C LYS A 475 -12.86 11.19 7.78
N ILE A 476 -11.90 10.30 7.49
CA ILE A 476 -11.42 10.05 6.12
C ILE A 476 -12.49 9.27 5.34
N ASP A 477 -13.22 8.36 5.99
CA ASP A 477 -14.36 7.67 5.36
C ASP A 477 -15.54 8.60 5.09
N ARG A 478 -15.70 9.67 5.87
CA ARG A 478 -16.65 10.73 5.56
C ARG A 478 -16.34 11.48 4.27
N SER A 479 -15.11 11.44 3.75
CA SER A 479 -14.82 12.04 2.44
C SER A 479 -15.39 11.23 1.27
N PHE A 480 -15.81 9.98 1.49
CA PHE A 480 -16.65 9.23 0.56
C PHE A 480 -18.14 9.63 0.65
N GLN A 481 -18.52 10.46 1.64
CA GLN A 481 -19.89 10.99 1.79
C GLN A 481 -20.20 12.18 0.87
N LYS A 482 -19.46 12.41 -0.21
CA LYS A 482 -20.05 13.19 -1.30
C LYS A 482 -21.05 12.29 -2.03
N SER A 483 -22.27 12.23 -1.50
CA SER A 483 -23.44 12.04 -2.34
C SER A 483 -23.44 13.22 -3.31
N PHE A 484 -23.07 12.96 -4.56
CA PHE A 484 -23.18 13.94 -5.61
C PHE A 484 -24.67 14.07 -5.96
N ASP A 485 -25.27 15.17 -5.51
CA ASP A 485 -26.64 15.49 -5.85
C ASP A 485 -26.65 16.28 -7.17
N ILE A 486 -27.27 15.73 -8.20
CA ILE A 486 -27.35 16.39 -9.50
C ILE A 486 -28.44 17.46 -9.43
N LYS A 487 -28.03 18.71 -9.27
CA LYS A 487 -28.93 19.86 -9.35
C LYS A 487 -29.36 20.12 -10.80
N ASN A 488 -30.58 20.60 -10.98
CA ASN A 488 -31.17 20.96 -12.28
C ASN A 488 -30.97 19.88 -13.38
N PRO A 489 -31.38 18.61 -13.14
CA PRO A 489 -31.13 17.52 -14.07
C PRO A 489 -31.79 17.70 -15.45
N ASP A 490 -32.80 18.56 -15.55
CA ASP A 490 -33.44 18.98 -16.80
C ASP A 490 -32.49 19.74 -17.74
N THR A 491 -31.47 20.38 -17.20
CA THR A 491 -30.40 21.07 -17.97
C THR A 491 -29.23 20.13 -18.32
N LYS A 492 -29.34 18.84 -17.98
CA LYS A 492 -28.27 17.84 -18.06
C LYS A 492 -28.75 16.62 -18.86
N ALA A 493 -27.82 15.83 -19.38
CA ALA A 493 -28.11 14.57 -20.07
C ALA A 493 -26.97 13.56 -19.90
N ARG A 494 -27.30 12.27 -19.89
CA ARG A 494 -26.33 11.18 -19.74
C ARG A 494 -26.42 10.23 -20.92
N PHE A 495 -25.32 9.97 -21.60
CA PHE A 495 -25.26 9.06 -22.76
C PHE A 495 -24.38 7.86 -22.42
N PHE A 496 -24.91 6.65 -22.58
CA PHE A 496 -24.13 5.42 -22.60
C PHE A 496 -24.10 4.91 -24.03
N VAL A 497 -22.92 4.56 -24.53
CA VAL A 497 -22.70 4.04 -25.87
C VAL A 497 -21.98 2.71 -25.73
N GLY A 498 -22.50 1.66 -26.34
CA GLY A 498 -21.87 0.36 -26.29
C GLY A 498 -22.45 -0.62 -27.29
N SER A 499 -21.83 -1.78 -27.39
CA SER A 499 -22.35 -2.88 -28.18
C SER A 499 -23.37 -3.71 -27.39
N PHE A 500 -24.07 -4.62 -28.05
CA PHE A 500 -24.95 -5.57 -27.35
C PHE A 500 -24.18 -6.46 -26.35
N SER A 501 -22.89 -6.73 -26.59
CA SER A 501 -22.09 -7.49 -25.64
C SER A 501 -21.81 -6.76 -24.32
N ASP A 502 -21.96 -5.43 -24.28
CA ASP A 502 -21.72 -4.61 -23.10
C ASP A 502 -22.96 -4.45 -22.20
N LYS A 503 -24.09 -5.07 -22.57
CA LYS A 503 -25.37 -4.93 -21.86
C LYS A 503 -25.28 -5.16 -20.35
N LYS A 504 -24.56 -6.20 -19.91
CA LYS A 504 -24.43 -6.54 -18.47
C LYS A 504 -23.75 -5.42 -17.69
N LYS A 505 -22.74 -4.78 -18.30
CA LYS A 505 -22.06 -3.62 -17.71
C LYS A 505 -23.03 -2.46 -17.63
N ILE A 506 -23.70 -2.13 -18.74
CA ILE A 506 -24.65 -1.01 -18.79
C ILE A 506 -25.75 -1.16 -17.73
N VAL A 507 -26.35 -2.36 -17.57
CA VAL A 507 -27.34 -2.64 -16.51
C VAL A 507 -26.75 -2.42 -15.12
N ALA A 508 -25.61 -3.03 -14.80
CA ALA A 508 -25.01 -2.88 -13.48
C ALA A 508 -24.62 -1.41 -13.18
N THR A 509 -24.26 -0.62 -14.19
CA THR A 509 -24.05 0.83 -14.05
C THR A 509 -25.35 1.58 -13.75
N LEU A 510 -26.45 1.25 -14.43
CA LEU A 510 -27.76 1.87 -14.16
C LEU A 510 -28.20 1.55 -12.73
N ASP A 511 -27.96 0.33 -12.28
CA ASP A 511 -28.20 -0.12 -10.90
C ASP A 511 -27.32 0.58 -9.85
N GLU A 512 -26.32 1.36 -10.24
CA GLU A 512 -25.53 2.21 -9.33
C GLU A 512 -26.05 3.65 -9.24
N LEU A 513 -26.88 4.10 -10.18
CA LEU A 513 -27.42 5.46 -10.20
C LEU A 513 -28.43 5.64 -9.05
N ARG A 514 -28.29 6.73 -8.29
CA ARG A 514 -29.12 7.03 -7.12
C ARG A 514 -29.55 8.50 -7.14
N GLY A 515 -30.66 8.81 -6.48
CA GLY A 515 -31.16 10.19 -6.40
C GLY A 515 -31.71 10.70 -7.73
N ASN A 516 -31.79 12.02 -7.88
CA ASN A 516 -32.34 12.66 -9.07
C ASN A 516 -31.32 12.59 -10.23
N GLN A 517 -31.72 12.02 -11.35
CA GLN A 517 -30.88 11.77 -12.52
C GLN A 517 -31.39 12.54 -13.74
N PRO A 518 -30.49 13.06 -14.59
CA PRO A 518 -30.88 13.56 -15.90
C PRO A 518 -31.41 12.42 -16.77
N PRO A 519 -32.14 12.74 -17.86
CA PRO A 519 -32.51 11.73 -18.85
C PRO A 519 -31.26 10.99 -19.33
N THR A 520 -31.34 9.66 -19.29
CA THR A 520 -30.25 8.76 -19.62
C THR A 520 -30.56 8.06 -20.94
N PHE A 521 -29.66 8.15 -21.93
CA PHE A 521 -29.82 7.58 -23.26
C PHE A 521 -28.83 6.44 -23.45
N LEU A 522 -29.32 5.25 -23.77
CA LEU A 522 -28.54 4.05 -24.04
C LEU A 522 -28.48 3.84 -25.56
N PHE A 523 -27.34 4.17 -26.17
CA PHE A 523 -27.11 3.97 -27.59
C PHE A 523 -26.43 2.64 -27.85
N PHE A 524 -27.10 1.79 -28.62
CA PHE A 524 -26.55 0.53 -29.12
C PHE A 524 -26.20 0.62 -30.61
N GLU A 525 -25.12 -0.02 -31.00
CA GLU A 525 -24.76 -0.21 -32.41
C GLU A 525 -25.48 -1.45 -32.98
N GLY A 526 -26.40 -1.28 -33.95
CA GLY A 526 -27.07 -2.40 -34.64
C GLY A 526 -28.31 -1.99 -35.45
N ASN A 527 -28.74 -2.81 -36.42
CA ASN A 527 -29.95 -2.52 -37.23
C ASN A 527 -31.21 -2.45 -36.34
N GLY A 528 -31.97 -1.36 -36.44
CA GLY A 528 -33.04 -0.93 -35.52
C GLY A 528 -34.21 -1.88 -35.22
N ASN A 529 -34.23 -3.10 -35.76
CA ASN A 529 -35.26 -4.11 -35.50
C ASN A 529 -35.13 -4.80 -34.13
N PHE A 530 -34.10 -4.50 -33.34
CA PHE A 530 -33.83 -5.17 -32.06
C PHE A 530 -34.11 -4.31 -30.82
N LEU A 531 -34.54 -3.05 -30.95
CA LEU A 531 -34.73 -2.17 -29.77
C LEU A 531 -35.85 -2.65 -28.84
N GLU A 532 -36.95 -3.17 -29.41
CA GLU A 532 -38.05 -3.76 -28.62
C GLU A 532 -37.57 -5.01 -27.86
N MET A 533 -36.78 -5.87 -28.52
CA MET A 533 -36.16 -7.04 -27.89
C MET A 533 -35.16 -6.66 -26.79
N ILE A 534 -34.40 -5.58 -26.98
CA ILE A 534 -33.49 -5.04 -25.96
C ILE A 534 -34.27 -4.52 -24.76
N SER A 535 -35.43 -3.87 -24.97
CA SER A 535 -36.25 -3.34 -23.88
C SER A 535 -36.71 -4.41 -22.89
N GLU A 536 -36.99 -5.63 -23.38
CA GLU A 536 -37.31 -6.79 -22.55
C GLU A 536 -36.17 -7.18 -21.60
N GLU A 537 -34.92 -7.08 -22.05
CA GLU A 537 -33.74 -7.43 -21.24
C GLU A 537 -33.39 -6.40 -20.17
N PHE A 538 -33.91 -5.18 -20.28
CA PHE A 538 -33.70 -4.10 -19.32
C PHE A 538 -34.94 -3.82 -18.45
N LYS A 539 -35.94 -4.72 -18.45
CA LYS A 539 -37.17 -4.59 -17.67
C LYS A 539 -36.98 -4.38 -16.16
N SER A 540 -35.84 -4.79 -15.61
CA SER A 540 -35.50 -4.55 -14.20
C SER A 540 -35.13 -3.10 -13.92
N VAL A 541 -34.80 -2.30 -14.94
CA VAL A 541 -34.45 -0.88 -14.81
C VAL A 541 -35.73 -0.04 -14.74
N PRO A 542 -35.92 0.78 -13.70
CA PRO A 542 -37.11 1.61 -13.56
C PRO A 542 -37.16 2.69 -14.64
N ASN A 543 -38.38 3.03 -15.09
CA ASN A 543 -38.66 4.13 -16.03
C ASN A 543 -37.89 4.02 -17.37
N ILE A 544 -37.77 2.80 -17.90
CA ILE A 544 -37.14 2.57 -19.20
C ILE A 544 -38.14 2.57 -20.35
N GLU A 545 -37.80 3.22 -21.46
CA GLU A 545 -38.60 3.25 -22.68
C GLU A 545 -37.75 3.25 -23.96
N VAL A 546 -38.30 2.76 -25.06
CA VAL A 546 -37.66 2.85 -26.39
C VAL A 546 -37.86 4.27 -26.92
N PHE A 547 -36.77 4.92 -27.30
CA PHE A 547 -36.82 6.30 -27.77
C PHE A 547 -37.48 6.40 -29.16
N SER A 548 -38.38 7.37 -29.30
CA SER A 548 -38.96 7.81 -30.57
C SER A 548 -38.78 9.32 -30.75
N GLN A 549 -38.88 9.83 -31.97
CA GLN A 549 -38.76 11.28 -32.21
C GLN A 549 -39.84 12.11 -31.49
N MET A 550 -41.02 11.51 -31.23
CA MET A 550 -42.13 12.13 -30.49
C MET A 550 -41.98 11.99 -28.96
N THR A 551 -41.00 11.23 -28.49
CA THR A 551 -40.80 10.98 -27.06
C THR A 551 -40.47 12.28 -26.31
N THR A 552 -41.21 12.52 -25.23
CA THR A 552 -40.98 13.63 -24.30
C THR A 552 -39.89 13.20 -23.31
N VAL A 553 -38.78 13.94 -23.30
CA VAL A 553 -37.61 13.60 -22.47
C VAL A 553 -37.82 14.10 -21.05
N VAL A 554 -37.86 13.20 -20.08
CA VAL A 554 -38.06 13.51 -18.65
C VAL A 554 -36.89 13.02 -17.79
N ASN A 555 -36.74 13.62 -16.61
CA ASN A 555 -35.71 13.23 -15.64
C ASN A 555 -36.00 11.84 -15.07
N ASN A 556 -34.95 11.13 -14.65
CA ASN A 556 -35.03 9.76 -14.12
C ASN A 556 -35.56 8.69 -15.10
N ALA A 557 -35.76 9.04 -16.37
CA ALA A 557 -36.10 8.08 -17.42
C ALA A 557 -34.85 7.59 -18.16
N VAL A 558 -34.91 6.35 -18.62
CA VAL A 558 -33.87 5.68 -19.39
C VAL A 558 -34.40 5.38 -20.79
N TYR A 559 -33.67 5.80 -21.81
CA TYR A 559 -34.10 5.77 -23.21
C TYR A 559 -33.23 4.83 -24.02
N ILE A 560 -33.77 3.72 -24.48
CA ILE A 560 -33.07 2.81 -25.38
C ILE A 560 -33.09 3.39 -26.79
N CYS A 561 -31.91 3.54 -27.39
CA CYS A 561 -31.70 4.23 -28.65
C CYS A 561 -30.88 3.38 -29.63
N ASP A 562 -31.27 3.38 -30.91
CA ASP A 562 -30.37 2.99 -31.99
C ASP A 562 -29.41 4.15 -32.27
N PHE A 563 -28.11 3.90 -32.25
CA PHE A 563 -27.11 4.94 -32.51
C PHE A 563 -27.34 5.59 -33.88
N LYS A 564 -27.55 4.78 -34.92
CA LYS A 564 -27.64 5.27 -36.31
C LYS A 564 -28.86 6.18 -36.53
N SER A 565 -30.00 5.80 -35.98
CA SER A 565 -31.28 6.48 -36.22
C SER A 565 -31.56 7.61 -35.23
N HIS A 566 -31.06 7.52 -33.99
CA HIS A 566 -31.47 8.43 -32.91
C HIS A 566 -30.39 9.41 -32.45
N PHE A 567 -29.09 9.08 -32.58
CA PHE A 567 -28.02 9.88 -31.96
C PHE A 567 -28.05 11.36 -32.38
N ALA A 568 -28.17 11.64 -33.68
CA ALA A 568 -28.22 13.02 -34.18
C ALA A 568 -29.44 13.79 -33.63
N SER A 569 -30.61 13.15 -33.56
CA SER A 569 -31.84 13.76 -33.03
C SER A 569 -31.74 14.04 -31.53
N VAL A 570 -31.25 13.06 -30.76
CA VAL A 570 -31.05 13.20 -29.31
C VAL A 570 -30.00 14.27 -29.00
N ASN A 571 -28.87 14.27 -29.71
CA ASN A 571 -27.82 15.28 -29.54
C ASN A 571 -28.33 16.69 -29.88
N ALA A 572 -29.16 16.84 -30.92
CA ALA A 572 -29.80 18.13 -31.23
C ALA A 572 -30.75 18.59 -30.10
N LYS A 573 -31.62 17.69 -29.61
CA LYS A 573 -32.55 17.96 -28.49
C LYS A 573 -31.85 18.29 -27.17
N THR A 574 -30.61 17.83 -26.99
CA THR A 574 -29.81 18.00 -25.76
C THR A 574 -28.59 18.90 -25.98
N SER A 575 -28.55 19.65 -27.08
CA SER A 575 -27.37 20.43 -27.50
C SER A 575 -26.96 21.52 -26.50
N SER A 576 -27.93 22.11 -25.79
CA SER A 576 -27.70 23.10 -24.73
C SER A 576 -27.39 22.48 -23.36
N ARG A 577 -27.48 21.16 -23.21
CA ARG A 577 -27.34 20.47 -21.92
C ARG A 577 -25.89 20.09 -21.63
N LYS A 578 -25.49 20.12 -20.34
CA LYS A 578 -24.23 19.54 -19.87
C LYS A 578 -24.34 18.01 -19.94
N LYS A 579 -23.42 17.36 -20.64
CA LYS A 579 -23.51 15.94 -21.00
C LYS A 579 -22.36 15.12 -20.43
N SER A 580 -22.67 13.96 -19.86
CA SER A 580 -21.67 12.92 -19.63
C SER A 580 -21.93 11.78 -20.61
N LEU A 581 -20.97 11.52 -21.50
CA LEU A 581 -20.99 10.45 -22.48
C LEU A 581 -20.01 9.36 -22.06
N SER A 582 -20.42 8.12 -22.20
CA SER A 582 -19.65 7.00 -21.70
C SER A 582 -19.65 5.84 -22.66
N VAL A 583 -18.46 5.41 -23.03
CA VAL A 583 -18.24 4.40 -24.06
C VAL A 583 -17.83 3.10 -23.39
N PHE A 584 -18.65 2.07 -23.56
CA PHE A 584 -18.42 0.71 -23.10
C PHE A 584 -17.87 -0.11 -24.26
N GLY A 585 -16.74 -0.79 -24.05
CA GLY A 585 -16.10 -1.62 -25.05
C GLY A 585 -15.58 -0.88 -26.28
N ILE A 586 -15.57 -1.59 -27.41
CA ILE A 586 -15.08 -1.13 -28.71
C ILE A 586 -16.28 -0.64 -29.52
N VAL A 587 -16.14 0.55 -30.11
CA VAL A 587 -17.16 1.17 -30.96
C VAL A 587 -16.70 1.25 -32.42
N SER A 588 -17.64 1.34 -33.36
CA SER A 588 -17.33 1.48 -34.78
C SER A 588 -16.83 2.90 -35.11
N LYS A 589 -16.02 3.02 -36.18
CA LYS A 589 -15.47 4.30 -36.63
C LYS A 589 -16.52 5.39 -36.91
N GLN A 590 -17.74 4.98 -37.27
CA GLN A 590 -18.88 5.89 -37.43
C GLN A 590 -19.30 6.54 -36.10
N VAL A 591 -19.33 5.75 -35.03
CA VAL A 591 -19.61 6.22 -33.68
C VAL A 591 -18.49 7.13 -33.18
N GLU A 592 -17.24 6.74 -33.39
CA GLU A 592 -16.07 7.55 -33.01
C GLU A 592 -16.12 8.96 -33.61
N ASN A 593 -16.36 9.05 -34.92
CA ASN A 593 -16.43 10.33 -35.63
C ASN A 593 -17.52 11.26 -35.07
N SER A 594 -18.59 10.67 -34.51
CA SER A 594 -19.71 11.43 -33.96
C SER A 594 -19.37 12.12 -32.62
N PHE A 595 -18.27 11.73 -31.96
CA PHE A 595 -17.86 12.29 -30.67
C PHE A 595 -17.12 13.62 -30.80
N PHE A 596 -16.43 13.87 -31.92
CA PHE A 596 -15.64 15.08 -32.15
C PHE A 596 -16.48 16.36 -32.16
N ASP A 597 -17.77 16.26 -32.50
CA ASP A 597 -18.67 17.41 -32.61
C ASP A 597 -19.49 17.68 -31.33
N LEU A 598 -19.25 16.92 -30.25
CA LEU A 598 -20.02 17.03 -29.01
C LEU A 598 -19.56 18.21 -28.14
N LYS A 599 -20.37 19.26 -28.12
CA LYS A 599 -20.18 20.41 -27.21
C LYS A 599 -20.64 20.08 -25.78
N ASN A 600 -20.02 20.71 -24.78
CA ASN A 600 -20.34 20.61 -23.35
C ASN A 600 -20.43 19.16 -22.82
N THR A 601 -19.58 18.27 -23.36
CA THR A 601 -19.65 16.84 -23.10
C THR A 601 -18.35 16.32 -22.48
N GLN A 602 -18.46 15.68 -21.32
CA GLN A 602 -17.39 14.84 -20.78
C GLN A 602 -17.45 13.48 -21.48
N ILE A 603 -16.35 13.05 -22.08
CA ILE A 603 -16.27 11.75 -22.76
C ILE A 603 -15.43 10.82 -21.89
N LEU A 604 -16.07 9.79 -21.36
CA LEU A 604 -15.45 8.76 -20.52
C LEU A 604 -15.32 7.48 -21.35
N ILE A 605 -14.15 6.85 -21.35
CA ILE A 605 -13.92 5.59 -22.06
C ILE A 605 -13.45 4.47 -21.13
N GLU A 606 -14.03 3.27 -21.30
CA GLU A 606 -13.66 2.08 -20.54
C GLU A 606 -12.21 1.63 -20.85
N ASP A 607 -11.42 1.41 -19.80
CA ASP A 607 -10.06 0.89 -19.87
C ASP A 607 -10.05 -0.58 -20.33
N THR A 608 -9.93 -0.80 -21.65
CA THR A 608 -9.83 -2.13 -22.28
C THR A 608 -8.57 -2.23 -23.13
N GLU A 609 -7.98 -3.43 -23.23
CA GLU A 609 -6.73 -3.67 -23.96
C GLU A 609 -6.83 -3.34 -25.48
N SER A 610 -8.06 -3.33 -26.02
CA SER A 610 -8.35 -3.23 -27.46
C SER A 610 -9.07 -1.93 -27.86
N ILE A 611 -8.98 -0.89 -27.03
CA ILE A 611 -9.67 0.38 -27.23
C ILE A 611 -9.17 1.14 -28.49
N ASN A 612 -10.10 1.76 -29.21
CA ASN A 612 -9.82 2.51 -30.43
C ASN A 612 -8.89 3.71 -30.14
N ALA A 613 -7.72 3.76 -30.80
CA ALA A 613 -6.68 4.77 -30.53
C ALA A 613 -7.16 6.22 -30.76
N SER A 614 -8.04 6.44 -31.73
CA SER A 614 -8.68 7.72 -32.07
C SER A 614 -9.61 8.24 -30.98
N VAL A 615 -10.35 7.36 -30.29
CA VAL A 615 -11.30 7.77 -29.24
C VAL A 615 -10.55 8.25 -28.00
N LYS A 616 -9.37 7.66 -27.71
CA LYS A 616 -8.48 8.12 -26.64
C LYS A 616 -8.07 9.59 -26.77
N GLU A 617 -7.97 10.11 -28.00
CA GLU A 617 -7.55 11.50 -28.24
C GLU A 617 -8.62 12.52 -27.81
N VAL A 618 -9.90 12.13 -27.81
CA VAL A 618 -11.03 12.99 -27.39
C VAL A 618 -11.57 12.62 -26.01
N ALA A 619 -10.99 11.62 -25.37
CA ALA A 619 -11.37 11.19 -24.02
C ALA A 619 -11.08 12.31 -23.01
N SER A 620 -12.06 12.65 -22.19
CA SER A 620 -11.81 13.43 -20.97
C SER A 620 -11.11 12.59 -19.91
N ASP A 621 -11.40 11.29 -19.83
CA ASP A 621 -10.71 10.35 -18.94
C ASP A 621 -10.87 8.88 -19.42
N ILE A 622 -9.97 8.01 -18.97
CA ILE A 622 -10.00 6.55 -19.17
C ILE A 622 -10.19 5.89 -17.80
N PHE A 623 -11.23 5.08 -17.65
CA PHE A 623 -11.63 4.54 -16.35
C PHE A 623 -11.86 3.01 -16.39
N PRO A 624 -11.54 2.26 -15.32
CA PRO A 624 -11.98 0.87 -15.23
C PRO A 624 -13.49 0.85 -14.98
N TRP A 625 -14.23 -0.01 -15.68
CA TRP A 625 -15.70 -0.14 -15.65
C TRP A 625 -16.35 0.07 -14.27
N THR A 626 -15.76 -0.48 -13.20
CA THR A 626 -16.25 -0.39 -11.82
C THR A 626 -16.25 1.03 -11.23
N SER A 627 -15.66 2.01 -11.93
CA SER A 627 -15.52 3.42 -11.50
C SER A 627 -16.62 4.35 -11.97
N PHE A 628 -17.45 3.81 -12.84
CA PHE A 628 -18.03 4.56 -13.90
C PHE A 628 -19.10 5.55 -13.42
N ALA A 629 -20.00 5.07 -12.56
CA ALA A 629 -21.09 5.90 -12.05
C ALA A 629 -20.55 7.15 -11.34
N HIS A 630 -19.41 7.06 -10.66
CA HIS A 630 -18.87 8.16 -9.87
C HIS A 630 -18.35 9.33 -10.71
N LEU A 631 -17.56 9.06 -11.76
CA LEU A 631 -16.93 10.12 -12.56
C LEU A 631 -17.95 10.90 -13.40
N GLY A 632 -18.92 10.19 -13.99
CA GLY A 632 -20.01 10.83 -14.73
C GLY A 632 -20.98 11.58 -13.82
N ILE A 633 -21.29 11.04 -12.63
CA ILE A 633 -22.14 11.73 -11.65
C ILE A 633 -21.42 12.98 -11.11
N GLU A 634 -20.12 12.93 -10.80
CA GLU A 634 -19.35 14.07 -10.31
C GLU A 634 -19.40 15.24 -11.30
N TYR A 635 -19.09 14.97 -12.57
CA TYR A 635 -19.15 15.99 -13.62
C TYR A 635 -20.56 16.58 -13.80
N LEU A 636 -21.59 15.74 -13.72
CA LEU A 636 -22.97 16.19 -13.82
C LEU A 636 -23.44 16.93 -12.55
N ALA A 637 -22.87 16.65 -11.39
CA ALA A 637 -23.21 17.35 -10.15
C ALA A 637 -22.49 18.71 -10.01
N ASP A 638 -21.46 18.94 -10.82
CA ASP A 638 -20.76 20.21 -10.87
C ASP A 638 -21.59 21.27 -11.64
N ASP A 639 -21.82 22.41 -10.99
CA ASP A 639 -22.57 23.54 -11.56
C ASP A 639 -21.64 24.63 -12.12
N GLU A 640 -20.32 24.48 -11.98
CA GLU A 640 -19.31 25.31 -12.66
C GLU A 640 -19.10 24.90 -14.13
#